data_AF-A0A2W4SLP8-F1
#
_entry.id   AF-A0A2W4SLP8-F1
#
_cell.length_a   1.000
_cell.length_b   1.000
_cell.length_c   1.000
_cell.angle_alpha   90.00
_cell.angle_beta   90.00
_cell.angle_gamma   90.00
#
_symmetry.space_group_name_H-M   'P 1'
#
loop_
_entity.id
_entity.type
_entity.pdbx_description
1 polymer ?
#
loop_
_entity_poly.entity_id
_entity_poly.type
_entity_poly.pdbx_seq_one_letter_code
_entity_poly.pdbx_strand_id
1 'polypeptide(L)'
;MAMVFAITNTTVHIQPLAKICGVDISKEMNVASSMDSETPIHEIFLECADWIQHEVVGHVDPVILIPTIDPAQLNPMGGDPWNAAVAMLCLAFPDLGWVFSKVGDSVEQDRELVARHDWSKKSAYDSGSSLFDSKGLRKWVLEKCNQNHNPSQDNQSKNRLRIRKELAVAIDDEEAYSFFHAYVMYRFGYRCYCLTTLNESLAVLGNASSPLDKPRVSLEDVYISFPDSERYNHSFHLSDFTKEFRSEENRNAKSDTRQEVLPGLSYCNTRIIISVAHAHGVSKDDQGSKDPWERMESALKSWKSKFRHIFARNYTLIKKPTSGIFDLWKQAKLDEGWEVPKNSNVPAPSPSWISEAVAVTSPPRRVQNKVEWYQGSTCNYTHPCGGQNKVEWYQRPISGEAAPDGVSPSSNHSAPGRLKLVAEVLLRRALERSKSAQRIPDILTAAVLAMDAYELAQETPTIAVEALALMHSMEVKVECEFPGVSYGIIVAERLKEIENESEKLSRYVDVTTRESYKLNVQARVITKIMRVFNDYKQFDEEQICLAKLRTLHSQLDLQKSVTGPLHLLPLTIIVTYINILLKNPYYFVFFVLLWPTILGLYYYHMNVCKGDLFESMFLAVNIFTAAPVTDCNVYANPLFTHLKTVTVIAKLLGLFHLGVLFSHLYNIIRRR
;
A
#
# COMPACT_ATOMS: atom_id res chain seq x y z
N MET A 1 1.13 -17.52 27.62
CA MET A 1 2.56 -17.85 27.51
C MET A 1 2.81 -18.19 26.06
N ALA A 2 3.81 -17.57 25.43
CA ALA A 2 4.09 -17.78 24.01
C ALA A 2 4.46 -19.25 23.74
N MET A 3 4.00 -19.79 22.61
CA MET A 3 4.35 -21.14 22.19
C MET A 3 5.72 -21.12 21.51
N VAL A 4 6.67 -21.88 22.03
CA VAL A 4 8.05 -21.88 21.53
C VAL A 4 8.30 -23.10 20.64
N PHE A 5 8.83 -22.83 19.46
CA PHE A 5 9.25 -23.80 18.45
C PHE A 5 10.75 -23.67 18.26
N ALA A 6 11.42 -24.73 17.82
CA ALA A 6 12.85 -24.68 17.59
C ALA A 6 13.22 -25.20 16.20
N ILE A 7 14.17 -24.52 15.56
CA ILE A 7 14.79 -24.98 14.30
C ILE A 7 16.29 -25.03 14.52
N THR A 8 16.89 -26.18 14.24
CA THR A 8 18.27 -26.49 14.60
C THR A 8 19.01 -27.07 13.40
N ASN A 9 20.29 -26.72 13.28
CA ASN A 9 21.22 -27.32 12.34
C ASN A 9 22.25 -28.24 13.05
N THR A 10 21.98 -28.63 14.30
CA THR A 10 22.89 -29.45 15.10
C THR A 10 22.17 -30.69 15.60
N THR A 11 22.93 -31.78 15.80
CA THR A 11 22.40 -33.01 16.42
C THR A 11 22.10 -32.87 17.92
N VAL A 12 22.44 -31.73 18.53
CA VAL A 12 22.17 -31.47 19.96
C VAL A 12 20.69 -31.12 20.15
N HIS A 13 19.98 -31.97 20.89
CA HIS A 13 18.60 -31.70 21.32
C HIS A 13 18.52 -30.46 22.21
N ILE A 14 17.63 -29.53 21.88
CA ILE A 14 17.48 -28.26 22.63
C ILE A 14 16.57 -28.42 23.85
N GLN A 15 15.69 -29.43 23.87
CA GLN A 15 14.74 -29.64 24.97
C GLN A 15 15.36 -29.57 26.38
N PRO A 16 16.53 -30.17 26.67
CA PRO A 16 17.15 -30.06 27.99
C PRO A 16 17.51 -28.61 28.37
N LEU A 17 17.99 -27.81 27.42
CA LEU A 17 18.34 -26.39 27.64
C LEU A 17 17.08 -25.54 27.86
N ALA A 18 16.04 -25.75 27.06
CA ALA A 18 14.80 -25.02 27.20
C ALA A 18 14.12 -25.31 28.55
N LYS A 19 14.16 -26.57 29.01
CA LYS A 19 13.65 -26.98 30.32
C LYS A 19 14.36 -26.29 31.49
N ILE A 20 15.68 -26.06 31.38
CA ILE A 20 16.46 -25.32 32.41
C ILE A 20 15.96 -23.87 32.54
N CYS A 21 15.53 -23.26 31.44
CA CYS A 21 15.02 -21.89 31.42
C CYS A 21 13.50 -21.78 31.61
N GLY A 22 12.82 -22.89 31.92
CA GLY A 22 11.37 -22.92 32.13
C GLY A 22 10.56 -22.68 30.86
N VAL A 23 11.12 -23.01 29.70
CA VAL A 23 10.46 -22.89 28.39
C VAL A 23 10.21 -24.30 27.84
N ASP A 24 8.95 -24.63 27.56
CA ASP A 24 8.61 -25.90 26.90
C ASP A 24 8.60 -25.73 25.38
N ILE A 25 9.50 -26.44 24.69
CA ILE A 25 9.52 -26.48 23.22
C ILE A 25 8.38 -27.37 22.76
N SER A 26 7.47 -26.81 21.99
CA SER A 26 6.29 -27.50 21.48
C SER A 26 6.62 -28.48 20.36
N LYS A 27 7.43 -28.05 19.38
CA LYS A 27 7.96 -28.88 18.28
C LYS A 27 9.36 -28.41 17.89
N GLU A 28 10.19 -29.35 17.43
CA GLU A 28 11.57 -29.13 17.01
C GLU A 28 11.75 -29.66 15.58
N MET A 29 12.33 -28.84 14.70
CA MET A 29 12.78 -29.23 13.37
C MET A 29 14.31 -29.33 13.37
N ASN A 30 14.84 -30.49 12.98
CA ASN A 30 16.28 -30.69 12.83
C ASN A 30 16.62 -30.77 11.33
N VAL A 31 17.37 -29.78 10.86
CA VAL A 31 17.78 -29.61 9.46
C VAL A 31 19.20 -30.17 9.24
N ALA A 32 19.89 -30.65 10.29
CA ALA A 32 21.28 -31.12 10.20
C ALA A 32 21.44 -32.27 9.19
N SER A 33 20.43 -33.13 9.04
CA SER A 33 20.45 -34.22 8.07
C SER A 33 20.28 -33.78 6.62
N SER A 34 19.73 -32.58 6.37
CA SER A 34 19.60 -32.03 5.02
C SER A 34 20.70 -31.00 4.70
N MET A 35 21.49 -30.57 5.68
CA MET A 35 22.62 -29.64 5.49
C MET A 35 23.94 -30.39 5.21
N ASP A 36 24.03 -31.06 4.06
CA ASP A 36 25.34 -31.38 3.48
C ASP A 36 25.99 -30.08 2.99
N SER A 37 27.33 -30.02 2.92
CA SER A 37 28.05 -28.80 2.49
C SER A 37 27.69 -28.33 1.08
N GLU A 38 27.02 -29.17 0.31
CA GLU A 38 26.59 -28.91 -1.07
C GLU A 38 25.11 -28.50 -1.16
N THR A 39 24.32 -28.62 -0.08
CA THR A 39 22.88 -28.32 -0.13
C THR A 39 22.65 -26.84 -0.46
N PRO A 40 21.91 -26.53 -1.54
CA PRO A 40 21.62 -25.16 -1.89
C PRO A 40 20.80 -24.44 -0.80
N ILE A 41 21.20 -23.22 -0.45
CA ILE A 41 20.54 -22.38 0.58
C ILE A 41 19.03 -22.25 0.37
N HIS A 42 18.59 -22.22 -0.88
CA HIS A 42 17.17 -22.08 -1.20
C HIS A 42 16.36 -23.32 -0.82
N GLU A 43 16.94 -24.52 -0.85
CA GLU A 43 16.28 -25.76 -0.42
C GLU A 43 16.12 -25.76 1.10
N ILE A 44 17.18 -25.43 1.84
CA ILE A 44 17.14 -25.28 3.31
C ILE A 44 16.07 -24.27 3.71
N PHE A 45 16.03 -23.11 3.05
CA PHE A 45 15.02 -22.09 3.29
C PHE A 45 13.60 -22.60 3.01
N LEU A 46 13.36 -23.26 1.88
CA LEU A 46 12.02 -23.74 1.50
C LEU A 46 11.54 -24.86 2.43
N GLU A 47 12.41 -25.79 2.80
CA GLU A 47 12.11 -26.85 3.77
C GLU A 47 11.66 -26.26 5.12
N CYS A 48 12.44 -25.31 5.65
CA CYS A 48 12.11 -24.63 6.89
C CYS A 48 10.83 -23.78 6.76
N ALA A 49 10.68 -23.05 5.67
CA ALA A 49 9.52 -22.19 5.45
C ALA A 49 8.22 -22.99 5.35
N ASP A 50 8.24 -24.13 4.65
CA ASP A 50 7.08 -25.00 4.57
C ASP A 50 6.79 -25.65 5.93
N TRP A 51 7.80 -26.07 6.70
CA TRP A 51 7.59 -26.55 8.07
C TRP A 51 6.95 -25.49 8.97
N ILE A 52 7.48 -24.25 8.98
CA ILE A 52 6.91 -23.14 9.75
C ILE A 52 5.45 -22.89 9.34
N GLN A 53 5.16 -22.89 8.05
CA GLN A 53 3.82 -22.63 7.54
C GLN A 53 2.79 -23.66 8.00
N HIS A 54 3.18 -24.93 8.14
CA HIS A 54 2.27 -26.01 8.56
C HIS A 54 2.19 -26.17 10.09
N GLU A 55 3.32 -26.02 10.78
CA GLU A 55 3.46 -26.41 12.19
C GLU A 55 3.38 -25.23 13.16
N VAL A 56 3.68 -24.02 12.71
CA VAL A 56 3.82 -22.83 13.58
C VAL A 56 2.73 -21.80 13.28
N VAL A 57 2.48 -21.53 12.00
CA VAL A 57 1.52 -20.51 11.58
C VAL A 57 0.11 -20.93 12.00
N GLY A 58 -0.54 -20.10 12.82
CA GLY A 58 -1.87 -20.36 13.38
C GLY A 58 -1.90 -20.38 14.91
N HIS A 59 -0.73 -20.51 15.55
CA HIS A 59 -0.58 -20.29 16.97
C HIS A 59 -0.59 -18.79 17.32
N VAL A 60 -1.04 -18.46 18.54
CA VAL A 60 -1.04 -17.08 19.06
C VAL A 60 0.37 -16.74 19.52
N ASP A 61 0.93 -15.66 18.96
CA ASP A 61 2.29 -15.16 19.22
C ASP A 61 3.38 -16.26 19.25
N PRO A 62 3.58 -17.01 18.15
CA PRO A 62 4.57 -18.07 18.12
C PRO A 62 5.99 -17.50 18.15
N VAL A 63 6.88 -18.18 18.87
CA VAL A 63 8.29 -17.81 18.96
C VAL A 63 9.17 -18.92 18.41
N ILE A 64 10.07 -18.58 17.48
CA ILE A 64 11.08 -19.48 16.94
C ILE A 64 12.40 -19.27 17.69
N LEU A 65 12.88 -20.33 18.34
CA LEU A 65 14.21 -20.42 18.93
C LEU A 65 15.20 -20.99 17.92
N ILE A 66 16.23 -20.21 17.61
CA ILE A 66 17.39 -20.68 16.85
C ILE A 66 18.58 -20.81 17.81
N PRO A 67 19.17 -22.01 17.98
CA PRO A 67 20.21 -22.22 18.98
C PRO A 67 21.47 -21.41 18.75
N THR A 68 21.95 -21.39 17.50
CA THR A 68 23.23 -20.78 17.17
C THR A 68 23.07 -19.95 15.91
N ILE A 69 23.44 -18.68 16.01
CA ILE A 69 23.61 -17.78 14.87
C ILE A 69 24.85 -16.92 15.05
N ASP A 70 25.40 -16.45 13.94
CA ASP A 70 26.34 -15.35 13.89
C ASP A 70 25.62 -14.11 13.33
N PRO A 71 25.26 -13.11 14.17
CA PRO A 71 24.55 -11.90 13.71
C PRO A 71 25.29 -11.12 12.63
N ALA A 72 26.62 -11.22 12.58
CA ALA A 72 27.42 -10.56 11.57
C ALA A 72 27.21 -11.19 10.18
N GLN A 73 26.86 -12.48 10.14
CA GLN A 73 26.59 -13.26 8.93
C GLN A 73 25.10 -13.40 8.61
N LEU A 74 24.21 -12.78 9.37
CA LEU A 74 22.76 -12.83 9.17
C LEU A 74 22.34 -11.98 7.95
N ASN A 75 22.70 -12.46 6.76
CA ASN A 75 22.53 -11.78 5.49
C ASN A 75 21.95 -12.74 4.45
N PRO A 76 20.79 -12.47 3.85
CA PRO A 76 20.20 -13.39 2.88
C PRO A 76 21.09 -13.53 1.62
N MET A 77 21.91 -12.53 1.29
CA MET A 77 22.69 -12.48 0.05
C MET A 77 24.11 -13.03 0.18
N GLY A 78 24.57 -13.40 1.39
CA GLY A 78 25.95 -13.87 1.60
C GLY A 78 26.13 -14.52 2.98
N GLY A 79 27.36 -14.93 3.29
CA GLY A 79 27.66 -15.64 4.54
C GLY A 79 27.42 -17.15 4.46
N ASP A 80 27.56 -17.81 5.60
CA ASP A 80 27.31 -19.23 5.77
C ASP A 80 25.85 -19.62 5.40
N PRO A 81 25.63 -20.79 4.74
CA PRO A 81 24.32 -21.25 4.30
C PRO A 81 23.21 -21.20 5.36
N TRP A 82 23.51 -21.58 6.60
CA TRP A 82 22.53 -21.58 7.69
C TRP A 82 22.13 -20.15 8.05
N ASN A 83 23.10 -19.26 8.28
CA ASN A 83 22.82 -17.88 8.65
C ASN A 83 22.07 -17.13 7.54
N ALA A 84 22.39 -17.41 6.27
CA ALA A 84 21.66 -16.85 5.14
C ALA A 84 20.22 -17.37 5.07
N ALA A 85 19.98 -18.67 5.29
CA ALA A 85 18.64 -19.25 5.33
C ALA A 85 17.82 -18.68 6.50
N VAL A 86 18.39 -18.57 7.71
CA VAL A 86 17.74 -17.95 8.87
C VAL A 86 17.39 -16.48 8.59
N ALA A 87 18.29 -15.73 7.95
CA ALA A 87 18.02 -14.36 7.54
C ALA A 87 16.84 -14.27 6.55
N MET A 88 16.76 -15.20 5.59
CA MET A 88 15.63 -15.31 4.67
C MET A 88 14.33 -15.64 5.41
N LEU A 89 14.36 -16.55 6.40
CA LEU A 89 13.19 -16.90 7.22
C LEU A 89 12.71 -15.71 8.07
N CYS A 90 13.63 -14.95 8.68
CA CYS A 90 13.29 -13.74 9.44
C CYS A 90 12.54 -12.70 8.58
N LEU A 91 12.90 -12.60 7.30
CA LEU A 91 12.19 -11.72 6.35
C LEU A 91 10.86 -12.33 5.89
N ALA A 92 10.78 -13.64 5.68
CA ALA A 92 9.59 -14.34 5.18
C ALA A 92 8.47 -14.50 6.24
N PHE A 93 8.82 -14.45 7.52
CA PHE A 93 7.90 -14.65 8.65
C PHE A 93 7.99 -13.50 9.66
N PRO A 94 7.49 -12.31 9.27
CA PRO A 94 7.59 -11.12 10.12
C PRO A 94 6.65 -11.15 11.33
N ASP A 95 5.61 -11.98 11.27
CA ASP A 95 4.61 -12.19 12.32
C ASP A 95 5.10 -13.09 13.46
N LEU A 96 6.28 -13.72 13.33
CA LEU A 96 6.85 -14.58 14.35
C LEU A 96 7.84 -13.83 15.25
N GLY A 97 7.87 -14.18 16.53
CA GLY A 97 8.96 -13.79 17.42
C GLY A 97 10.19 -14.63 17.12
N TRP A 98 11.35 -14.01 16.98
CA TRP A 98 12.62 -14.71 16.74
C TRP A 98 13.54 -14.53 17.95
N VAL A 99 14.07 -15.63 18.49
CA VAL A 99 15.00 -15.61 19.62
C VAL A 99 16.20 -16.52 19.38
N PHE A 100 17.34 -16.15 19.95
CA PHE A 100 18.64 -16.78 19.72
C PHE A 100 19.22 -17.27 21.04
N SER A 101 19.67 -18.54 21.10
CA SER A 101 20.20 -19.12 22.34
C SER A 101 21.65 -18.73 22.63
N LYS A 102 22.50 -18.96 21.64
CA LYS A 102 23.91 -18.63 21.64
C LYS A 102 24.18 -17.75 20.44
N VAL A 103 24.60 -16.54 20.77
CA VAL A 103 25.20 -15.65 19.80
C VAL A 103 26.70 -15.87 19.91
N GLY A 104 27.40 -16.02 18.78
CA GLY A 104 28.87 -16.10 18.77
C GLY A 104 29.52 -14.94 19.54
N ASP A 105 30.84 -15.02 19.77
CA ASP A 105 31.63 -13.93 20.40
C ASP A 105 31.56 -12.68 19.51
N SER A 106 30.44 -11.96 19.61
CA SER A 106 30.04 -10.96 18.63
C SER A 106 30.70 -9.63 18.92
N VAL A 107 30.89 -8.86 17.85
CA VAL A 107 31.44 -7.51 17.90
C VAL A 107 30.48 -6.63 18.72
N GLU A 108 30.99 -5.62 19.42
CA GLU A 108 30.22 -4.77 20.33
C GLU A 108 28.95 -4.15 19.69
N GLN A 109 28.95 -3.94 18.37
CA GLN A 109 27.80 -3.45 17.60
C GLN A 109 26.63 -4.45 17.53
N ASP A 110 26.91 -5.76 17.64
CA ASP A 110 25.90 -6.81 17.57
C ASP A 110 25.19 -6.99 18.92
N ARG A 111 25.83 -6.58 20.03
CA ARG A 111 25.33 -6.78 21.41
C ARG A 111 23.93 -6.24 21.64
N GLU A 112 23.54 -5.16 20.98
CA GLU A 112 22.22 -4.56 21.12
C GLU A 112 21.11 -5.39 20.46
N LEU A 113 21.33 -5.86 19.23
CA LEU A 113 20.38 -6.76 18.57
C LEU A 113 20.25 -8.05 19.37
N VAL A 114 21.39 -8.62 19.74
CA VAL A 114 21.51 -9.83 20.54
C VAL A 114 20.74 -9.67 21.84
N ALA A 115 20.94 -8.56 22.56
CA ALA A 115 20.23 -8.28 23.80
C ALA A 115 18.71 -8.22 23.65
N ARG A 116 18.15 -7.94 22.47
CA ARG A 116 16.69 -7.90 22.23
C ARG A 116 16.11 -9.25 21.83
N HIS A 117 16.93 -10.09 21.22
CA HIS A 117 16.56 -11.41 20.72
C HIS A 117 17.17 -12.55 21.56
N ASP A 118 17.81 -12.22 22.68
CA ASP A 118 18.38 -13.17 23.61
C ASP A 118 17.26 -13.89 24.35
N TRP A 119 17.16 -15.19 24.11
CA TRP A 119 16.19 -16.09 24.72
C TRP A 119 16.23 -16.11 26.26
N SER A 120 17.33 -15.70 26.89
CA SER A 120 17.41 -15.65 28.36
C SER A 120 16.63 -14.47 28.95
N LYS A 121 16.22 -13.51 28.12
CA LYS A 121 15.54 -12.30 28.56
C LYS A 121 14.05 -12.39 28.30
N LYS A 122 13.25 -12.16 29.33
CA LYS A 122 11.79 -12.11 29.26
C LYS A 122 11.26 -11.11 28.21
N SER A 123 11.97 -10.00 27.99
CA SER A 123 11.65 -9.02 26.94
C SER A 123 11.70 -9.60 25.52
N ALA A 124 12.39 -10.73 25.32
CA ALA A 124 12.41 -11.43 24.04
C ALA A 124 11.07 -12.09 23.72
N TYR A 125 10.20 -12.30 24.71
CA TYR A 125 8.90 -12.98 24.55
C TYR A 125 7.69 -12.06 24.77
N ASP A 126 7.82 -11.03 25.61
CA ASP A 126 6.65 -10.34 26.21
C ASP A 126 6.35 -8.93 25.65
N SER A 127 6.80 -8.58 24.43
CA SER A 127 6.76 -7.19 23.96
C SER A 127 5.77 -6.91 22.83
N GLY A 128 4.67 -7.65 22.75
CA GLY A 128 3.65 -7.50 21.70
C GLY A 128 4.08 -8.02 20.33
N SER A 129 3.29 -7.67 19.30
CA SER A 129 3.43 -8.22 17.95
C SER A 129 4.80 -7.92 17.30
N SER A 130 5.40 -8.93 16.67
CA SER A 130 6.65 -8.79 15.87
C SER A 130 6.40 -8.29 14.44
N LEU A 131 5.12 -8.26 14.02
CA LEU A 131 4.67 -7.95 12.65
C LEU A 131 5.19 -6.61 12.11
N PHE A 132 5.44 -5.63 12.98
CA PHE A 132 5.88 -4.28 12.61
C PHE A 132 7.37 -4.02 12.94
N ASP A 133 8.16 -5.09 13.08
CA ASP A 133 9.60 -5.07 13.32
C ASP A 133 9.99 -4.24 14.55
N SER A 134 9.17 -4.29 15.60
CA SER A 134 9.36 -3.49 16.83
C SER A 134 10.77 -3.63 17.42
N LYS A 135 11.33 -4.85 17.37
CA LYS A 135 12.68 -5.19 17.86
C LYS A 135 13.80 -4.96 16.85
N GLY A 136 13.51 -4.62 15.60
CA GLY A 136 14.52 -4.24 14.61
C GLY A 136 15.34 -5.39 13.99
N LEU A 137 14.91 -6.64 14.11
CA LEU A 137 15.60 -7.77 13.48
C LEU A 137 15.57 -7.69 11.96
N ARG A 138 14.42 -7.36 11.38
CA ARG A 138 14.31 -7.27 9.92
C ARG A 138 15.07 -6.06 9.41
N LYS A 139 14.98 -4.92 10.10
CA LYS A 139 15.85 -3.75 9.86
C LYS A 139 17.32 -4.16 9.80
N TRP A 140 17.80 -4.94 10.78
CA TRP A 140 19.19 -5.41 10.81
C TRP A 140 19.55 -6.27 9.60
N VAL A 141 18.72 -7.28 9.30
CA VAL A 141 18.94 -8.17 8.14
C VAL A 141 18.97 -7.38 6.82
N LEU A 142 18.07 -6.41 6.65
CA LEU A 142 18.03 -5.54 5.48
C LEU A 142 19.23 -4.59 5.40
N GLU A 143 19.72 -4.09 6.53
CA GLU A 143 20.96 -3.29 6.60
C GLU A 143 22.18 -4.11 6.14
N LYS A 144 22.30 -5.37 6.59
CA LYS A 144 23.36 -6.29 6.13
C LYS A 144 23.23 -6.59 4.64
N CYS A 145 22.01 -6.80 4.14
CA CYS A 145 21.76 -7.00 2.72
C CYS A 145 22.23 -5.79 1.89
N ASN A 146 21.97 -4.56 2.34
CA ASN A 146 22.39 -3.35 1.65
C ASN A 146 23.91 -3.10 1.73
N GLN A 147 24.60 -3.57 2.77
CA GLN A 147 26.07 -3.41 2.92
C GLN A 147 26.89 -4.21 1.89
N ASN A 148 26.39 -5.36 1.44
CA ASN A 148 27.10 -6.22 0.48
C ASN A 148 27.09 -5.68 -0.96
N HIS A 149 26.33 -4.63 -1.25
CA HIS A 149 26.34 -4.02 -2.57
C HIS A 149 27.53 -3.05 -2.71
N ASN A 150 28.50 -3.41 -3.56
CA ASN A 150 29.62 -2.55 -3.90
C ASN A 150 29.11 -1.22 -4.50
N PRO A 151 29.33 -0.07 -3.83
CA PRO A 151 28.81 1.23 -4.27
C PRO A 151 29.54 1.79 -5.51
N SER A 152 30.53 1.07 -6.04
CA SER A 152 31.46 1.55 -7.06
C SER A 152 30.95 1.41 -8.50
N GLN A 153 29.87 0.65 -8.77
CA GLN A 153 29.44 0.40 -10.15
C GLN A 153 28.12 1.06 -10.57
N ASP A 154 27.28 1.53 -9.64
CA ASP A 154 26.05 2.22 -10.04
C ASP A 154 25.56 3.22 -8.98
N ASN A 155 25.77 4.51 -9.20
CA ASN A 155 25.29 5.55 -8.28
C ASN A 155 23.75 5.58 -8.19
N GLN A 156 23.02 4.93 -9.09
CA GLN A 156 21.55 4.86 -9.04
C GLN A 156 21.01 3.76 -8.10
N SER A 157 21.83 2.83 -7.62
CA SER A 157 21.37 1.68 -6.81
C SER A 157 21.54 1.83 -5.29
N LYS A 158 21.97 3.01 -4.81
CA LYS A 158 22.53 3.22 -3.46
C LYS A 158 21.62 2.96 -2.25
N ASN A 159 20.38 2.50 -2.40
CA ASN A 159 19.55 1.95 -1.31
C ASN A 159 18.40 1.15 -1.93
N ARG A 160 18.68 -0.08 -2.37
CA ARG A 160 17.69 -0.93 -3.04
C ARG A 160 16.53 -1.33 -2.11
N LEU A 161 16.83 -1.62 -0.84
CA LEU A 161 15.83 -2.05 0.13
C LEU A 161 15.49 -0.93 1.12
N ARG A 162 14.19 -0.77 1.40
CA ARG A 162 13.68 0.23 2.34
C ARG A 162 14.04 -0.19 3.78
N ILE A 163 14.77 0.68 4.48
CA ILE A 163 15.12 0.46 5.89
C ILE A 163 14.29 1.40 6.77
N ARG A 164 13.52 0.81 7.69
CA ARG A 164 12.74 1.53 8.71
C ARG A 164 13.60 1.80 9.93
N LYS A 165 14.29 2.94 9.97
CA LYS A 165 15.29 3.22 11.02
C LYS A 165 14.66 3.60 12.35
N GLU A 166 13.66 4.46 12.29
CA GLU A 166 13.01 5.06 13.45
C GLU A 166 12.01 4.10 14.08
N LEU A 167 11.77 4.28 15.38
CA LEU A 167 10.81 3.51 16.15
C LEU A 167 9.61 4.40 16.50
N ALA A 168 8.42 3.85 16.41
CA ALA A 168 7.17 4.43 16.86
C ALA A 168 6.48 3.48 17.85
N VAL A 169 5.45 3.98 18.53
CA VAL A 169 4.55 3.17 19.36
C VAL A 169 3.10 3.51 19.02
N ALA A 170 2.26 2.49 18.91
CA ALA A 170 0.81 2.61 18.86
C ALA A 170 0.26 2.06 20.17
N ILE A 171 -0.55 2.87 20.86
CA ILE A 171 -1.09 2.56 22.18
C ILE A 171 -2.61 2.73 22.13
N ASP A 172 -3.32 1.62 22.21
CA ASP A 172 -4.78 1.56 22.20
C ASP A 172 -5.18 0.23 22.84
N ASP A 173 -6.15 0.23 23.74
CA ASP A 173 -6.66 -1.00 24.39
C ASP A 173 -7.51 -1.85 23.44
N GLU A 174 -8.04 -1.26 22.37
CA GLU A 174 -8.69 -2.00 21.30
C GLU A 174 -7.66 -2.51 20.28
N GLU A 175 -7.52 -3.84 20.19
CA GLU A 175 -6.55 -4.50 19.30
C GLU A 175 -6.63 -3.99 17.85
N ALA A 176 -7.85 -3.84 17.30
CA ALA A 176 -8.05 -3.37 15.93
C ALA A 176 -7.46 -1.97 15.71
N TYR A 177 -7.65 -1.04 16.64
CA TYR A 177 -7.11 0.32 16.54
C TYR A 177 -5.59 0.33 16.74
N SER A 178 -5.07 -0.40 17.72
CA SER A 178 -3.62 -0.48 17.95
C SER A 178 -2.90 -1.02 16.72
N PHE A 179 -3.42 -2.10 16.11
CA PHE A 179 -2.87 -2.66 14.86
C PHE A 179 -2.98 -1.69 13.70
N PHE A 180 -4.11 -0.99 13.53
CA PHE A 180 -4.29 -0.01 12.47
C PHE A 180 -3.30 1.16 12.60
N HIS A 181 -3.15 1.73 13.80
CA HIS A 181 -2.18 2.78 14.08
C HIS A 181 -0.73 2.30 13.87
N ALA A 182 -0.39 1.09 14.33
CA ALA A 182 0.93 0.50 14.13
C ALA A 182 1.21 0.25 12.65
N TYR A 183 0.22 -0.22 11.90
CA TYR A 183 0.32 -0.39 10.45
C TYR A 183 0.58 0.94 9.74
N VAL A 184 -0.14 2.01 10.08
CA VAL A 184 0.07 3.34 9.48
C VAL A 184 1.50 3.80 9.73
N MET A 185 2.01 3.69 10.96
CA MET A 185 3.42 3.99 11.27
C MET A 185 4.39 3.14 10.43
N TYR A 186 4.14 1.83 10.35
CA TYR A 186 4.98 0.88 9.62
C TYR A 186 5.00 1.15 8.11
N ARG A 187 3.83 1.46 7.57
CA ARG A 187 3.59 1.81 6.16
C ARG A 187 4.38 3.05 5.74
N PHE A 188 4.47 4.03 6.63
CA PHE A 188 5.19 5.28 6.40
C PHE A 188 6.62 5.29 6.93
N GLY A 189 7.19 4.12 7.25
CA GLY A 189 8.65 3.96 7.35
C GLY A 189 9.20 3.88 8.78
N TYR A 190 8.35 3.75 9.79
CA TYR A 190 8.74 3.48 11.16
C TYR A 190 8.73 1.97 11.44
N ARG A 191 9.55 1.50 12.37
CA ARG A 191 9.22 0.29 13.12
C ARG A 191 8.18 0.66 14.16
N CYS A 192 7.29 -0.25 14.56
CA CYS A 192 6.27 0.12 15.53
C CYS A 192 6.06 -0.97 16.58
N TYR A 193 5.98 -0.58 17.85
CA TYR A 193 5.32 -1.43 18.85
C TYR A 193 3.80 -1.25 18.73
N CYS A 194 3.08 -2.36 18.75
CA CYS A 194 1.62 -2.40 18.86
C CYS A 194 1.30 -2.82 20.29
N LEU A 195 0.86 -1.87 21.12
CA LEU A 195 0.66 -2.04 22.55
C LEU A 195 -0.84 -2.04 22.84
N THR A 196 -1.36 -3.15 23.37
CA THR A 196 -2.78 -3.32 23.68
C THR A 196 -3.05 -3.59 25.16
N THR A 197 -1.98 -3.76 25.94
CA THR A 197 -2.04 -4.00 27.38
C THR A 197 -1.11 -3.07 28.16
N LEU A 198 -1.38 -2.91 29.45
CA LEU A 198 -0.53 -2.15 30.35
C LEU A 198 0.81 -2.85 30.57
N ASN A 199 0.82 -4.18 30.68
CA ASN A 199 2.07 -4.92 30.86
C ASN A 199 3.02 -4.77 29.67
N GLU A 200 2.51 -4.84 28.43
CA GLU A 200 3.31 -4.56 27.24
C GLU A 200 3.81 -3.12 27.24
N SER A 201 2.93 -2.18 27.57
CA SER A 201 3.28 -0.75 27.65
C SER A 201 4.36 -0.49 28.69
N LEU A 202 4.30 -1.11 29.86
CA LEU A 202 5.33 -1.02 30.90
C LEU A 202 6.63 -1.73 30.50
N ALA A 203 6.55 -2.87 29.82
CA ALA A 203 7.73 -3.57 29.32
C ALA A 203 8.51 -2.73 28.30
N VAL A 204 7.80 -1.97 27.46
CA VAL A 204 8.41 -1.15 26.39
C VAL A 204 8.73 0.27 26.85
N LEU A 205 7.84 0.90 27.62
CA LEU A 205 7.90 2.32 27.97
C LEU A 205 8.07 2.58 29.48
N GLY A 206 8.04 1.55 30.33
CA GLY A 206 8.13 1.69 31.79
C GLY A 206 9.53 2.03 32.30
N ASN A 207 10.59 1.72 31.54
CA ASN A 207 11.97 1.96 31.95
C ASN A 207 12.62 3.07 31.11
N ALA A 208 12.68 4.29 31.66
CA ALA A 208 13.36 5.40 31.00
C ALA A 208 14.85 5.14 30.76
N SER A 209 15.53 4.39 31.62
CA SER A 209 17.00 4.29 31.59
C SER A 209 17.54 3.36 30.50
N SER A 210 16.68 2.61 29.80
CA SER A 210 17.10 1.43 29.04
C SER A 210 16.47 1.18 27.64
N PRO A 211 15.83 2.13 26.94
CA PRO A 211 15.44 1.86 25.56
C PRO A 211 16.66 1.99 24.65
N LEU A 212 17.21 0.84 24.27
CA LEU A 212 18.18 0.68 23.17
C LEU A 212 17.70 1.43 21.91
N ASP A 213 16.39 1.37 21.63
CA ASP A 213 15.72 2.23 20.66
C ASP A 213 14.65 3.10 21.32
N LYS A 214 14.86 4.42 21.29
CA LYS A 214 13.90 5.41 21.80
C LYS A 214 12.80 5.66 20.77
N PRO A 215 11.51 5.48 21.11
CA PRO A 215 10.43 5.79 20.19
C PRO A 215 10.40 7.29 19.91
N ARG A 216 10.32 7.66 18.62
CA ARG A 216 10.28 9.06 18.16
C ARG A 216 8.87 9.58 17.99
N VAL A 217 7.93 8.69 17.71
CA VAL A 217 6.51 9.01 17.47
C VAL A 217 5.63 8.09 18.30
N SER A 218 4.57 8.62 18.90
CA SER A 218 3.49 7.81 19.48
C SER A 218 2.14 8.15 18.85
N LEU A 219 1.33 7.13 18.57
CA LEU A 219 -0.10 7.23 18.32
C LEU A 219 -0.81 6.66 19.54
N GLU A 220 -1.59 7.48 20.21
CA GLU A 220 -2.19 7.12 21.49
C GLU A 220 -3.68 7.42 21.46
N ASP A 221 -4.50 6.47 21.87
CA ASP A 221 -5.88 6.79 22.24
C ASP A 221 -5.90 7.65 23.52
N VAL A 222 -6.87 8.57 23.58
CA VAL A 222 -7.10 9.35 24.79
C VAL A 222 -7.63 8.46 25.90
N TYR A 223 -8.59 7.58 25.60
CA TYR A 223 -9.40 6.86 26.56
C TYR A 223 -8.94 5.42 26.75
N ILE A 224 -7.66 5.22 27.04
CA ILE A 224 -7.11 3.88 27.25
C ILE A 224 -7.62 3.28 28.56
N SER A 225 -8.23 2.10 28.46
CA SER A 225 -8.68 1.27 29.58
C SER A 225 -8.16 -0.17 29.43
N PHE A 226 -6.84 -0.34 29.58
CA PHE A 226 -6.19 -1.64 29.39
C PHE A 226 -6.85 -2.77 30.19
N PRO A 227 -7.07 -3.94 29.58
CA PRO A 227 -7.79 -5.05 30.22
C PRO A 227 -7.05 -5.65 31.42
N ASP A 228 -5.73 -5.49 31.49
CA ASP A 228 -4.87 -5.98 32.57
C ASP A 228 -4.57 -4.92 33.65
N SER A 229 -5.23 -3.76 33.58
CA SER A 229 -5.08 -2.66 34.54
C SER A 229 -5.70 -2.93 35.91
N GLU A 230 -6.59 -3.92 36.06
CA GLU A 230 -7.27 -4.24 37.33
C GLU A 230 -6.29 -4.55 38.48
N ARG A 231 -5.09 -5.03 38.15
CA ARG A 231 -4.01 -5.23 39.13
C ARG A 231 -3.48 -3.94 39.75
N TYR A 232 -3.76 -2.80 39.12
CA TYR A 232 -3.36 -1.45 39.52
C TYR A 232 -4.60 -0.67 40.00
N ASN A 233 -5.34 -1.21 40.98
CA ASN A 233 -6.38 -0.54 41.77
C ASN A 233 -7.22 0.50 40.98
N HIS A 234 -8.13 0.07 40.09
CA HIS A 234 -9.32 0.69 39.43
C HIS A 234 -9.47 2.23 39.26
N SER A 235 -8.50 3.04 39.62
CA SER A 235 -8.53 4.51 39.68
C SER A 235 -7.56 5.14 38.69
N PHE A 236 -6.73 4.30 38.06
CA PHE A 236 -5.77 4.66 37.04
C PHE A 236 -6.41 4.61 35.66
N HIS A 237 -7.20 5.64 35.34
CA HIS A 237 -7.61 5.82 33.96
C HIS A 237 -6.50 6.62 33.27
N LEU A 238 -5.82 6.01 32.30
CA LEU A 238 -4.82 6.70 31.48
C LEU A 238 -5.41 7.89 30.71
N SER A 239 -6.74 8.01 30.67
CA SER A 239 -7.50 9.13 30.14
C SER A 239 -7.53 10.36 31.04
N ASP A 240 -7.12 10.23 32.31
CA ASP A 240 -7.01 11.34 33.26
C ASP A 240 -5.78 12.21 32.95
N PHE A 241 -5.69 12.73 31.73
CA PHE A 241 -4.85 13.88 31.41
C PHE A 241 -5.21 15.10 32.27
N THR A 242 -6.40 15.12 32.87
CA THR A 242 -7.02 16.25 33.56
C THR A 242 -7.04 16.19 35.08
N LYS A 243 -6.68 15.08 35.74
CA LYS A 243 -6.68 15.03 37.23
C LYS A 243 -5.66 16.00 37.86
N GLU A 244 -4.68 16.50 37.10
CA GLU A 244 -3.83 17.64 37.48
C GLU A 244 -4.60 18.96 37.72
N PHE A 245 -5.87 19.07 37.30
CA PHE A 245 -6.70 20.27 37.42
C PHE A 245 -7.77 20.21 38.52
N ARG A 246 -7.90 19.10 39.26
CA ARG A 246 -8.78 19.09 40.44
C ARG A 246 -8.13 19.92 41.56
N SER A 247 -8.98 20.67 42.25
CA SER A 247 -8.69 21.79 43.17
C SER A 247 -7.42 21.65 44.02
N GLU A 248 -6.81 22.80 44.34
CA GLU A 248 -5.64 22.93 45.24
C GLU A 248 -5.75 22.18 46.58
N GLU A 249 -6.97 21.81 46.99
CA GLU A 249 -7.25 21.02 48.19
C GLU A 249 -6.66 19.60 48.19
N ASN A 250 -6.26 19.04 47.04
CA ASN A 250 -5.74 17.66 46.96
C ASN A 250 -4.28 17.55 46.48
N ARG A 251 -3.44 18.56 46.74
CA ARG A 251 -2.00 18.58 46.40
C ARG A 251 -1.18 17.39 46.95
N ASN A 252 -1.70 16.64 47.93
CA ASN A 252 -1.00 15.51 48.52
C ASN A 252 -1.27 14.17 47.82
N ALA A 253 -2.28 14.08 46.94
CA ALA A 253 -2.47 12.89 46.13
C ALA A 253 -1.44 12.92 44.98
N LYS A 254 -0.43 12.04 45.04
CA LYS A 254 0.42 11.75 43.88
C LYS A 254 -0.49 11.30 42.73
N SER A 255 -0.75 12.22 41.82
CA SER A 255 -1.42 11.94 40.56
C SER A 255 -0.37 11.32 39.65
N ASP A 256 -0.27 9.99 39.62
CA ASP A 256 0.58 9.29 38.66
C ASP A 256 0.11 9.64 37.25
N THR A 257 0.79 10.57 36.57
CA THR A 257 0.44 10.93 35.20
C THR A 257 0.76 9.76 34.26
N ARG A 258 0.10 9.69 33.08
CA ARG A 258 0.47 8.73 32.01
C ARG A 258 1.98 8.72 31.74
N GLN A 259 2.62 9.89 31.85
CA GLN A 259 4.06 10.06 31.64
C GLN A 259 4.91 9.51 32.79
N GLU A 260 4.40 9.50 34.02
CA GLU A 260 5.08 8.90 35.16
C GLU A 260 5.02 7.38 35.11
N VAL A 261 3.90 6.81 34.65
CA VAL A 261 3.74 5.37 34.48
C VAL A 261 4.47 4.86 33.24
N LEU A 262 4.44 5.63 32.15
CA LEU A 262 5.12 5.31 30.89
C LEU A 262 6.19 6.37 30.58
N PRO A 263 7.27 6.44 31.38
CA PRO A 263 8.30 7.47 31.23
C PRO A 263 9.00 7.44 29.86
N GLY A 264 8.98 6.30 29.16
CA GLY A 264 9.45 6.16 27.78
C GLY A 264 8.73 7.08 26.77
N LEU A 265 7.50 7.53 27.05
CA LEU A 265 6.79 8.51 26.21
C LEU A 265 7.49 9.87 26.14
N SER A 266 8.39 10.16 27.07
CA SER A 266 9.17 11.42 27.07
C SER A 266 10.21 11.45 25.95
N TYR A 267 10.52 10.29 25.36
CA TYR A 267 11.40 10.19 24.21
C TYR A 267 10.71 10.48 22.88
N CYS A 268 9.39 10.40 22.83
CA CYS A 268 8.63 10.71 21.63
C CYS A 268 8.73 12.21 21.34
N ASN A 269 9.32 12.56 20.20
CA ASN A 269 9.39 13.94 19.72
C ASN A 269 8.06 14.45 19.19
N THR A 270 7.22 13.53 18.71
CA THR A 270 5.87 13.78 18.21
C THR A 270 4.89 12.84 18.91
N ARG A 271 3.84 13.39 19.51
CA ARG A 271 2.77 12.60 20.13
C ARG A 271 1.44 12.93 19.45
N ILE A 272 0.83 11.92 18.86
CA ILE A 272 -0.43 12.01 18.15
C ILE A 272 -1.48 11.39 19.04
N ILE A 273 -2.38 12.25 19.51
CA ILE A 273 -3.44 11.89 20.44
C ILE A 273 -4.72 11.74 19.63
N ILE A 274 -5.37 10.59 19.72
CA ILE A 274 -6.53 10.23 18.92
C ILE A 274 -7.75 10.11 19.83
N SER A 275 -8.88 10.71 19.47
CA SER A 275 -10.08 10.66 20.31
C SER A 275 -11.39 10.73 19.52
N VAL A 276 -12.40 9.99 20.00
CA VAL A 276 -13.79 10.00 19.51
C VAL A 276 -14.58 11.26 19.89
N ALA A 277 -14.06 12.14 20.75
CA ALA A 277 -14.77 13.32 21.25
C ALA A 277 -16.16 13.00 21.82
N HIS A 278 -16.38 11.80 22.36
CA HIS A 278 -17.67 11.45 22.93
C HIS A 278 -17.90 12.23 24.23
N ALA A 279 -19.06 12.87 24.33
CA ALA A 279 -19.58 13.54 25.51
C ALA A 279 -20.05 12.54 26.58
N HIS A 280 -19.30 11.45 26.81
CA HIS A 280 -19.63 10.54 27.90
C HIS A 280 -19.31 11.23 29.23
N GLY A 281 -20.34 11.83 29.83
CA GLY A 281 -20.26 12.41 31.18
C GLY A 281 -20.64 13.88 31.30
N VAL A 282 -21.07 14.56 30.23
CA VAL A 282 -21.77 15.84 30.43
C VAL A 282 -23.18 15.53 30.85
N SER A 283 -23.43 15.59 32.16
CA SER A 283 -24.80 15.62 32.67
C SER A 283 -25.59 16.67 31.88
N LYS A 284 -26.83 16.35 31.49
CA LYS A 284 -27.73 17.30 30.81
C LYS A 284 -27.94 18.59 31.60
N ASP A 285 -27.59 18.61 32.88
CA ASP A 285 -27.71 19.76 33.77
C ASP A 285 -26.56 20.77 33.62
N ASP A 286 -25.47 20.40 32.95
CA ASP A 286 -24.30 21.26 32.77
C ASP A 286 -24.32 21.96 31.39
N GLN A 287 -25.46 22.60 31.08
CA GLN A 287 -25.73 23.29 29.80
C GLN A 287 -24.80 24.50 29.53
N GLY A 288 -23.94 24.87 30.48
CA GLY A 288 -22.89 25.87 30.31
C GLY A 288 -21.48 25.29 30.07
N SER A 289 -21.31 23.97 30.12
CA SER A 289 -19.97 23.36 30.00
C SER A 289 -19.52 23.30 28.54
N LYS A 290 -18.29 23.76 28.30
CA LYS A 290 -17.62 23.70 26.98
C LYS A 290 -17.70 22.29 26.39
N ASP A 291 -17.81 22.21 25.06
CA ASP A 291 -17.75 20.96 24.28
C ASP A 291 -16.59 20.08 24.83
N PRO A 292 -16.81 18.78 25.15
CA PRO A 292 -15.74 17.85 25.52
C PRO A 292 -14.48 18.00 24.66
N TRP A 293 -14.64 18.25 23.36
CA TRP A 293 -13.52 18.53 22.47
C TRP A 293 -12.76 19.81 22.85
N GLU A 294 -13.46 20.92 23.06
CA GLU A 294 -12.86 22.19 23.49
C GLU A 294 -12.17 22.06 24.86
N ARG A 295 -12.71 21.26 25.77
CA ARG A 295 -12.08 20.99 27.07
C ARG A 295 -10.77 20.23 26.91
N MET A 296 -10.76 19.19 26.07
CA MET A 296 -9.55 18.43 25.77
C MET A 296 -8.52 19.27 25.03
N GLU A 297 -8.93 20.05 24.03
CA GLU A 297 -8.06 20.97 23.31
C GLU A 297 -7.49 22.03 24.25
N SER A 298 -8.31 22.57 25.17
CA SER A 298 -7.86 23.50 26.19
C SER A 298 -6.86 22.86 27.16
N ALA A 299 -7.12 21.61 27.59
CA ALA A 299 -6.20 20.86 28.44
C ALA A 299 -4.86 20.61 27.73
N LEU A 300 -4.88 20.21 26.46
CA LEU A 300 -3.66 20.02 25.66
C LEU A 300 -2.91 21.34 25.41
N LYS A 301 -3.61 22.44 25.15
CA LYS A 301 -3.00 23.78 25.03
C LYS A 301 -2.34 24.20 26.33
N SER A 302 -3.02 23.98 27.46
CA SER A 302 -2.45 24.22 28.79
C SER A 302 -1.20 23.37 29.03
N TRP A 303 -1.26 22.07 28.73
CA TRP A 303 -0.12 21.16 28.83
C TRP A 303 1.07 21.62 28.00
N LYS A 304 0.84 21.95 26.72
CA LYS A 304 1.87 22.49 25.81
C LYS A 304 2.54 23.74 26.39
N SER A 305 1.80 24.57 27.13
CA SER A 305 2.36 25.74 27.80
C SER A 305 3.17 25.37 29.06
N LYS A 306 2.66 24.45 29.89
CA LYS A 306 3.22 24.10 31.20
C LYS A 306 4.54 23.32 31.08
N PHE A 307 4.62 22.35 30.17
CA PHE A 307 5.83 21.54 30.03
C PHE A 307 6.56 21.76 28.71
N ARG A 308 6.57 23.01 28.22
CA ARG A 308 7.32 23.44 27.02
C ARG A 308 8.79 23.02 27.01
N HIS A 309 9.37 22.74 28.18
CA HIS A 309 10.76 22.32 28.41
C HIS A 309 10.96 20.79 28.48
N ILE A 310 9.91 20.00 28.73
CA ILE A 310 9.97 18.53 28.86
C ILE A 310 9.32 17.84 27.66
N PHE A 311 8.32 18.49 27.06
CA PHE A 311 7.46 17.86 26.08
C PHE A 311 8.05 17.79 24.68
N ALA A 312 7.71 16.67 24.03
CA ALA A 312 7.67 16.50 22.59
C ALA A 312 7.37 17.84 21.91
N ARG A 313 8.25 18.29 21.00
CA ARG A 313 8.10 19.61 20.35
C ARG A 313 6.75 19.74 19.65
N ASN A 314 6.12 18.61 19.27
CA ASN A 314 4.88 18.56 18.51
C ASN A 314 3.84 17.60 19.14
N TYR A 315 2.67 18.16 19.49
CA TYR A 315 1.45 17.40 19.78
C TYR A 315 0.44 17.67 18.69
N THR A 316 -0.22 16.60 18.23
CA THR A 316 -1.31 16.68 17.26
C THR A 316 -2.50 15.93 17.84
N LEU A 317 -3.65 16.61 17.92
CA LEU A 317 -4.91 16.00 18.33
C LEU A 317 -5.70 15.66 17.05
N ILE A 318 -6.11 14.40 16.92
CA ILE A 318 -6.86 13.88 15.78
C ILE A 318 -8.22 13.39 16.28
N LYS A 319 -9.27 13.76 15.55
CA LYS A 319 -10.64 13.36 15.86
C LYS A 319 -10.98 12.07 15.11
N LYS A 320 -11.52 11.06 15.81
CA LYS A 320 -12.18 9.89 15.20
C LYS A 320 -13.61 10.29 14.77
N PRO A 321 -14.16 9.75 13.68
CA PRO A 321 -13.51 8.81 12.76
C PRO A 321 -12.53 9.51 11.80
N THR A 322 -11.48 8.80 11.38
CA THR A 322 -10.54 9.27 10.33
C THR A 322 -10.95 8.72 8.97
N SER A 323 -10.67 9.38 7.86
CA SER A 323 -11.03 8.88 6.51
C SER A 323 -10.15 7.75 5.97
N GLY A 324 -9.25 7.17 6.79
CA GLY A 324 -8.39 6.05 6.43
C GLY A 324 -6.91 6.30 6.72
N ILE A 325 -6.04 5.50 6.10
CA ILE A 325 -4.59 5.46 6.37
C ILE A 325 -3.92 6.78 5.99
N PHE A 326 -4.21 7.29 4.78
CA PHE A 326 -3.61 8.53 4.30
C PHE A 326 -4.10 9.76 5.06
N ASP A 327 -5.39 9.79 5.39
CA ASP A 327 -5.98 10.88 6.14
C ASP A 327 -5.41 10.95 7.56
N LEU A 328 -5.32 9.82 8.26
CA LEU A 328 -4.68 9.76 9.58
C LEU A 328 -3.23 10.27 9.51
N TRP A 329 -2.46 9.84 8.51
CA TRP A 329 -1.07 10.27 8.32
C TRP A 329 -0.94 11.78 8.07
N LYS A 330 -1.81 12.33 7.22
CA LYS A 330 -1.84 13.76 6.89
C LYS A 330 -2.31 14.62 8.06
N GLN A 331 -3.37 14.21 8.75
CA GLN A 331 -3.85 14.89 9.96
C GLN A 331 -2.81 14.88 11.07
N ALA A 332 -1.99 13.82 11.15
CA ALA A 332 -0.86 13.74 12.07
C ALA A 332 0.28 14.72 11.76
N LYS A 333 0.27 15.37 10.58
CA LYS A 333 1.32 16.28 10.07
C LYS A 333 2.70 15.64 10.01
N LEU A 334 2.72 14.34 9.79
CA LEU A 334 3.99 13.61 9.66
C LEU A 334 4.57 13.78 8.26
N ASP A 335 3.77 14.17 7.26
CA ASP A 335 4.21 14.55 5.92
C ASP A 335 5.03 15.85 5.89
N GLU A 336 4.74 16.82 6.76
CA GLU A 336 5.45 18.12 6.82
C GLU A 336 6.91 18.01 7.29
N GLY A 337 7.23 16.99 8.10
CA GLY A 337 8.58 16.70 8.60
C GLY A 337 9.24 15.49 7.94
N TRP A 338 8.46 14.67 7.25
CA TRP A 338 8.96 13.56 6.46
C TRP A 338 9.50 14.10 5.14
N GLU A 339 10.71 14.66 5.19
CA GLU A 339 11.53 14.66 3.98
C GLU A 339 11.72 13.19 3.63
N VAL A 340 10.96 12.70 2.63
CA VAL A 340 11.30 11.46 1.92
C VAL A 340 12.79 11.57 1.68
N PRO A 341 13.63 10.65 2.21
CA PRO A 341 15.07 10.85 2.20
C PRO A 341 15.48 11.25 0.79
N LYS A 342 15.95 12.49 0.63
CA LYS A 342 16.43 13.03 -0.66
C LYS A 342 17.68 12.29 -1.16
N ASN A 343 18.02 11.14 -0.56
CA ASN A 343 18.97 10.15 -1.03
C ASN A 343 18.60 9.52 -2.39
N SER A 344 17.52 9.95 -3.05
CA SER A 344 17.52 9.96 -4.50
C SER A 344 18.00 11.33 -4.99
N ASN A 345 19.31 11.44 -5.28
CA ASN A 345 19.84 12.46 -6.19
C ASN A 345 19.34 12.23 -7.64
N VAL A 346 18.10 11.77 -7.79
CA VAL A 346 17.40 11.67 -9.05
C VAL A 346 16.61 12.97 -9.16
N PRO A 347 16.99 13.91 -10.03
CA PRO A 347 16.18 15.10 -10.25
C PRO A 347 14.77 14.62 -10.61
N ALA A 348 13.75 15.14 -9.91
CA ALA A 348 12.38 15.03 -10.39
C ALA A 348 12.40 15.54 -11.84
N PRO A 349 11.91 14.78 -12.84
CA PRO A 349 11.87 15.28 -14.20
C PRO A 349 11.06 16.58 -14.16
N SER A 350 11.73 17.69 -14.48
CA SER A 350 11.03 18.96 -14.68
C SER A 350 9.97 18.71 -15.77
N PRO A 351 8.75 19.28 -15.66
CA PRO A 351 7.67 19.06 -16.63
C PRO A 351 7.92 19.67 -18.03
N SER A 352 9.17 19.86 -18.45
CA SER A 352 9.55 20.50 -19.72
C SER A 352 9.38 19.61 -20.98
N TRP A 353 8.97 18.35 -20.87
CA TRP A 353 8.75 17.50 -22.04
C TRP A 353 7.41 17.73 -22.77
N ILE A 354 6.59 18.68 -22.32
CA ILE A 354 5.36 19.10 -23.04
C ILE A 354 5.66 20.11 -24.17
N SER A 355 6.86 20.69 -24.25
CA SER A 355 7.19 21.71 -25.27
C SER A 355 8.12 21.25 -26.41
N GLU A 356 8.59 20.00 -26.46
CA GLU A 356 9.65 19.59 -27.41
C GLU A 356 9.36 18.33 -28.22
N ALA A 357 8.07 18.02 -28.47
CA ALA A 357 7.65 16.89 -29.30
C ALA A 357 7.14 17.28 -30.71
N VAL A 358 7.50 18.47 -31.23
CA VAL A 358 7.07 18.94 -32.57
C VAL A 358 8.21 19.08 -33.59
N ALA A 359 9.47 18.79 -33.26
CA ALA A 359 10.55 19.01 -34.22
C ALA A 359 11.65 17.94 -34.22
N VAL A 360 11.33 16.70 -34.65
CA VAL A 360 12.35 15.82 -35.27
C VAL A 360 11.71 15.00 -36.40
N THR A 361 11.83 15.51 -37.63
CA THR A 361 11.67 14.72 -38.85
C THR A 361 13.01 14.09 -39.22
N SER A 362 13.19 12.79 -38.97
CA SER A 362 14.13 11.92 -39.70
C SER A 362 13.76 10.45 -39.46
N PRO A 363 13.69 9.61 -40.50
CA PRO A 363 13.25 8.22 -40.36
C PRO A 363 14.41 7.31 -39.92
N PRO A 364 14.21 6.33 -39.00
CA PRO A 364 15.23 5.33 -38.73
C PRO A 364 15.18 4.18 -39.75
N ARG A 365 16.37 3.68 -40.08
CA ARG A 365 16.63 2.52 -40.94
C ARG A 365 15.92 1.27 -40.42
N ARG A 366 15.22 0.58 -41.34
CA ARG A 366 14.66 -0.77 -41.16
C ARG A 366 15.77 -1.78 -40.81
N VAL A 367 15.71 -2.36 -39.62
CA VAL A 367 16.28 -3.69 -39.35
C VAL A 367 15.09 -4.66 -39.35
N GLN A 368 15.05 -5.56 -40.33
CA GLN A 368 14.07 -6.64 -40.39
C GLN A 368 14.46 -7.71 -39.38
N ASN A 369 13.87 -7.68 -38.18
CA ASN A 369 13.78 -8.86 -37.33
C ASN A 369 12.38 -9.44 -37.46
N LYS A 370 12.33 -10.69 -37.92
CA LYS A 370 11.14 -11.51 -38.10
C LYS A 370 10.59 -11.86 -36.72
N VAL A 371 9.53 -11.16 -36.29
CA VAL A 371 8.77 -11.49 -35.09
C VAL A 371 7.64 -12.44 -35.50
N GLU A 372 7.73 -13.70 -35.09
CA GLU A 372 6.62 -14.65 -35.17
C GLU A 372 5.59 -14.32 -34.10
N TRP A 373 4.37 -14.02 -34.53
CA TRP A 373 3.25 -13.71 -33.67
C TRP A 373 2.60 -15.02 -33.19
N TYR A 374 2.63 -15.28 -31.89
CA TYR A 374 1.73 -16.28 -31.28
C TYR A 374 0.31 -15.70 -31.25
N GLN A 375 -0.59 -16.30 -32.04
CA GLN A 375 -2.02 -16.03 -31.99
C GLN A 375 -2.62 -16.62 -30.71
N GLY A 376 -2.94 -15.76 -29.74
CA GLY A 376 -3.81 -16.11 -28.61
C GLY A 376 -5.25 -16.22 -29.09
N SER A 377 -5.83 -17.40 -28.91
CA SER A 377 -7.20 -17.77 -29.25
C SER A 377 -8.22 -16.91 -28.51
N THR A 378 -9.17 -16.36 -29.26
CA THR A 378 -10.36 -15.67 -28.77
C THR A 378 -11.28 -16.63 -28.01
N CYS A 379 -11.55 -16.36 -26.73
CA CYS A 379 -12.56 -17.10 -25.97
C CYS A 379 -13.86 -16.27 -25.91
N ASN A 380 -14.91 -16.80 -26.53
CA ASN A 380 -16.28 -16.26 -26.48
C ASN A 380 -16.92 -16.60 -25.13
N TYR A 381 -17.42 -15.59 -24.42
CA TYR A 381 -18.16 -15.75 -23.17
C TYR A 381 -19.67 -15.67 -23.42
N THR A 382 -20.37 -16.78 -23.18
CA THR A 382 -21.78 -16.81 -22.72
C THR A 382 -22.03 -18.11 -21.96
N HIS A 383 -22.03 -18.08 -20.61
CA HIS A 383 -23.04 -18.68 -19.72
C HIS A 383 -22.62 -18.57 -18.23
N PRO A 384 -23.59 -18.60 -17.28
CA PRO A 384 -23.39 -18.15 -15.91
C PRO A 384 -23.30 -19.30 -14.87
N CYS A 385 -22.74 -18.94 -13.70
CA CYS A 385 -22.88 -19.57 -12.37
C CYS A 385 -22.21 -20.94 -12.11
N GLY A 386 -21.42 -20.98 -11.02
CA GLY A 386 -21.28 -22.17 -10.18
C GLY A 386 -20.07 -23.06 -10.46
N GLY A 387 -18.85 -22.56 -10.26
CA GLY A 387 -17.65 -23.40 -10.22
C GLY A 387 -16.72 -22.91 -9.13
N GLN A 388 -16.44 -23.75 -8.13
CA GLN A 388 -15.33 -23.57 -7.21
C GLN A 388 -14.04 -23.58 -8.04
N ASN A 389 -13.50 -22.39 -8.33
CA ASN A 389 -12.18 -22.27 -8.93
C ASN A 389 -11.13 -22.69 -7.90
N LYS A 390 -10.80 -23.98 -7.89
CA LYS A 390 -9.52 -24.46 -7.39
C LYS A 390 -8.46 -23.86 -8.29
N VAL A 391 -7.87 -22.75 -7.85
CA VAL A 391 -6.70 -22.16 -8.50
C VAL A 391 -5.55 -23.15 -8.28
N GLU A 392 -5.43 -24.13 -9.17
CA GLU A 392 -4.21 -24.92 -9.31
C GLU A 392 -3.14 -23.94 -9.80
N TRP A 393 -2.35 -23.43 -8.86
CA TRP A 393 -1.08 -22.83 -9.18
C TRP A 393 -0.28 -23.89 -9.94
N TYR A 394 0.26 -23.51 -11.09
CA TYR A 394 1.30 -24.26 -11.79
C TYR A 394 2.43 -24.55 -10.80
N GLN A 395 2.37 -25.70 -10.12
CA GLN A 395 3.55 -26.40 -9.65
C GLN A 395 4.25 -26.84 -10.93
N ARG A 396 5.15 -26.00 -11.47
CA ARG A 396 6.20 -26.57 -12.31
C ARG A 396 7.02 -27.45 -11.36
N PRO A 397 7.08 -28.77 -11.56
CA PRO A 397 8.09 -29.55 -10.88
C PRO A 397 9.44 -28.96 -11.30
N ILE A 398 10.26 -28.61 -10.32
CA ILE A 398 11.70 -28.38 -10.51
C ILE A 398 12.30 -29.78 -10.72
N SER A 399 11.93 -30.45 -11.81
CA SER A 399 12.55 -31.71 -12.20
C SER A 399 13.74 -31.36 -13.09
N GLY A 400 14.95 -31.62 -12.59
CA GLY A 400 16.19 -31.46 -13.33
C GLY A 400 16.21 -32.37 -14.55
N GLU A 401 15.94 -31.80 -15.74
CA GLU A 401 16.50 -32.35 -16.96
C GLU A 401 17.99 -32.00 -16.97
N ALA A 402 18.82 -33.03 -16.91
CA ALA A 402 20.27 -32.91 -16.99
C ALA A 402 20.67 -32.12 -18.24
N ALA A 403 21.32 -30.98 -18.04
CA ALA A 403 21.91 -30.22 -19.12
C ALA A 403 22.98 -31.08 -19.83
N PRO A 404 23.11 -30.99 -21.17
CA PRO A 404 24.09 -31.77 -21.92
C PRO A 404 25.51 -31.47 -21.43
N ASP A 405 26.24 -32.54 -21.11
CA ASP A 405 27.62 -32.53 -20.65
C ASP A 405 28.53 -31.75 -21.63
N GLY A 406 29.09 -30.63 -21.19
CA GLY A 406 30.17 -29.97 -21.94
C GLY A 406 30.25 -28.44 -21.89
N VAL A 407 29.32 -27.73 -21.25
CA VAL A 407 29.39 -26.26 -21.13
C VAL A 407 29.93 -25.87 -19.74
N SER A 408 31.07 -25.18 -19.71
CA SER A 408 31.67 -24.69 -18.46
C SER A 408 30.66 -23.85 -17.65
N PRO A 409 30.56 -24.00 -16.32
CA PRO A 409 29.57 -23.32 -15.48
C PRO A 409 29.87 -21.83 -15.20
N SER A 410 30.53 -21.13 -16.13
CA SER A 410 30.82 -19.68 -16.01
C SER A 410 29.68 -18.78 -16.54
N SER A 411 28.59 -19.38 -17.00
CA SER A 411 27.38 -18.67 -17.39
C SER A 411 26.53 -18.37 -16.15
N ASN A 412 26.77 -17.19 -15.55
CA ASN A 412 25.98 -16.52 -14.52
C ASN A 412 24.50 -16.27 -14.91
N HIS A 413 23.77 -17.31 -15.30
CA HIS A 413 22.31 -17.28 -15.36
C HIS A 413 21.80 -17.52 -13.95
N SER A 414 21.86 -16.41 -13.20
CA SER A 414 21.48 -16.24 -11.81
C SER A 414 20.30 -17.14 -11.42
N ALA A 415 20.56 -18.09 -10.51
CA ALA A 415 19.53 -18.68 -9.66
C ALA A 415 18.54 -17.60 -9.22
N PRO A 416 17.24 -17.91 -9.05
CA PRO A 416 16.26 -16.93 -8.58
C PRO A 416 16.85 -16.19 -7.39
N GLY A 417 17.00 -14.86 -7.52
CA GLY A 417 17.67 -14.05 -6.50
C GLY A 417 17.02 -14.36 -5.15
N ARG A 418 17.80 -14.67 -4.12
CA ARG A 418 17.27 -15.18 -2.84
C ARG A 418 16.13 -14.31 -2.27
N LEU A 419 16.21 -13.00 -2.47
CA LEU A 419 15.13 -12.04 -2.11
C LEU A 419 13.82 -12.24 -2.90
N LYS A 420 13.91 -12.63 -4.17
CA LYS A 420 12.74 -13.02 -4.98
C LYS A 420 12.02 -14.19 -4.32
N LEU A 421 12.77 -15.22 -3.87
CA LEU A 421 12.18 -16.39 -3.23
C LEU A 421 11.48 -16.04 -1.91
N VAL A 422 12.11 -15.18 -1.09
CA VAL A 422 11.49 -14.62 0.12
C VAL A 422 10.20 -13.87 -0.23
N ALA A 423 10.23 -13.03 -1.27
CA ALA A 423 9.06 -12.28 -1.71
C ALA A 423 7.92 -13.19 -2.24
N GLU A 424 8.24 -14.28 -2.93
CA GLU A 424 7.26 -15.28 -3.37
C GLU A 424 6.58 -15.96 -2.16
N VAL A 425 7.35 -16.34 -1.13
CA VAL A 425 6.80 -16.91 0.11
C VAL A 425 5.90 -15.90 0.82
N LEU A 426 6.35 -14.64 0.98
CA LEU A 426 5.54 -13.58 1.57
C LEU A 426 4.23 -13.34 0.81
N LEU A 427 4.29 -13.27 -0.52
CA LEU A 427 3.13 -13.05 -1.36
C LEU A 427 2.14 -14.22 -1.29
N ARG A 428 2.63 -15.47 -1.32
CA ARG A 428 1.82 -16.68 -1.13
C ARG A 428 1.08 -16.63 0.20
N ARG A 429 1.79 -16.36 1.29
CA ARG A 429 1.21 -16.22 2.64
C ARG A 429 0.19 -15.08 2.71
N ALA A 430 0.49 -13.93 2.12
CA ALA A 430 -0.42 -12.79 2.06
C ALA A 430 -1.72 -13.14 1.34
N LEU A 431 -1.65 -13.87 0.21
CA LEU A 431 -2.81 -14.32 -0.54
C LEU A 431 -3.65 -15.33 0.26
N GLU A 432 -3.02 -16.30 0.93
CA GLU A 432 -3.69 -17.26 1.80
C GLU A 432 -4.42 -16.56 2.95
N ARG A 433 -3.73 -15.65 3.65
CA ARG A 433 -4.30 -14.84 4.73
C ARG A 433 -5.44 -13.95 4.22
N SER A 434 -5.30 -13.32 3.05
CA SER A 434 -6.36 -12.45 2.50
C SER A 434 -7.69 -13.17 2.26
N LYS A 435 -7.65 -14.48 1.96
CA LYS A 435 -8.85 -15.31 1.73
C LYS A 435 -9.58 -15.65 3.03
N SER A 436 -8.84 -15.84 4.13
CA SER A 436 -9.41 -16.24 5.42
C SER A 436 -9.57 -15.08 6.41
N ALA A 437 -9.00 -13.90 6.12
CA ALA A 437 -9.01 -12.76 7.00
C ALA A 437 -10.42 -12.17 7.17
N GLN A 438 -10.94 -12.30 8.39
CA GLN A 438 -12.23 -11.74 8.84
C GLN A 438 -12.06 -10.63 9.89
N ARG A 439 -10.91 -10.55 10.56
CA ARG A 439 -10.61 -9.55 11.57
C ARG A 439 -9.60 -8.55 11.03
N ILE A 440 -9.67 -7.30 11.50
CA ILE A 440 -8.75 -6.22 11.11
C ILE A 440 -7.27 -6.61 11.28
N PRO A 441 -6.82 -7.21 12.40
CA PRO A 441 -5.43 -7.67 12.53
C PRO A 441 -4.99 -8.67 11.45
N ASP A 442 -5.88 -9.58 11.04
CA ASP A 442 -5.58 -10.58 10.01
C ASP A 442 -5.44 -9.93 8.62
N ILE A 443 -6.29 -8.94 8.31
CA ILE A 443 -6.23 -8.19 7.04
C ILE A 443 -4.97 -7.31 7.00
N LEU A 444 -4.65 -6.63 8.11
CA LEU A 444 -3.42 -5.84 8.23
C LEU A 444 -2.16 -6.69 8.16
N THR A 445 -2.19 -7.91 8.71
CA THR A 445 -1.11 -8.89 8.54
C THR A 445 -0.92 -9.21 7.06
N ALA A 446 -1.99 -9.50 6.31
CA ALA A 446 -1.89 -9.72 4.87
C ALA A 446 -1.34 -8.48 4.12
N ALA A 447 -1.73 -7.27 4.54
CA ALA A 447 -1.22 -6.03 3.97
C ALA A 447 0.29 -5.82 4.24
N VAL A 448 0.77 -6.13 5.45
CA VAL A 448 2.20 -6.08 5.80
C VAL A 448 3.00 -7.09 4.98
N LEU A 449 2.55 -8.34 4.92
CA LEU A 449 3.21 -9.39 4.12
C LEU A 449 3.31 -8.99 2.64
N ALA A 450 2.24 -8.43 2.07
CA ALA A 450 2.22 -7.93 0.70
C ALA A 450 3.15 -6.71 0.50
N MET A 451 3.22 -5.80 1.47
CA MET A 451 4.13 -4.66 1.42
C MET A 451 5.60 -5.08 1.48
N ASP A 452 5.95 -5.97 2.41
CA ASP A 452 7.32 -6.47 2.53
C ASP A 452 7.72 -7.28 1.27
N ALA A 453 6.79 -8.06 0.70
CA ALA A 453 7.01 -8.73 -0.59
C ALA A 453 7.27 -7.72 -1.72
N TYR A 454 6.48 -6.65 -1.80
CA TYR A 454 6.67 -5.57 -2.77
C TYR A 454 8.04 -4.91 -2.65
N GLU A 455 8.47 -4.60 -1.43
CA GLU A 455 9.76 -3.97 -1.15
C GLU A 455 10.95 -4.86 -1.53
N LEU A 456 10.83 -6.19 -1.35
CA LEU A 456 11.86 -7.16 -1.75
C LEU A 456 11.85 -7.49 -3.25
N ALA A 457 10.69 -7.40 -3.91
CA ALA A 457 10.48 -7.84 -5.29
C ALA A 457 10.65 -6.74 -6.36
N GLN A 458 11.20 -5.56 -6.04
CA GLN A 458 11.24 -4.44 -7.00
C GLN A 458 11.95 -4.78 -8.34
N GLU A 459 12.93 -5.69 -8.32
CA GLU A 459 13.61 -6.19 -9.53
C GLU A 459 12.89 -7.35 -10.23
N THR A 460 11.77 -7.82 -9.69
CA THR A 460 10.93 -8.86 -10.28
C THR A 460 9.54 -8.27 -10.54
N PRO A 461 9.37 -7.53 -11.66
CA PRO A 461 8.23 -6.64 -11.87
C PRO A 461 6.88 -7.36 -11.74
N THR A 462 6.78 -8.63 -12.13
CA THR A 462 5.54 -9.41 -12.00
C THR A 462 5.12 -9.62 -10.53
N ILE A 463 6.05 -10.01 -9.66
CA ILE A 463 5.78 -10.25 -8.24
C ILE A 463 5.48 -8.93 -7.54
N ALA A 464 6.27 -7.89 -7.82
CA ALA A 464 6.06 -6.57 -7.26
C ALA A 464 4.67 -6.00 -7.58
N VAL A 465 4.20 -6.14 -8.83
CA VAL A 465 2.86 -5.66 -9.21
C VAL A 465 1.75 -6.41 -8.48
N GLU A 466 1.90 -7.72 -8.31
CA GLU A 466 0.91 -8.51 -7.61
C GLU A 466 0.86 -8.19 -6.11
N ALA A 467 2.04 -8.05 -5.50
CA ALA A 467 2.22 -7.62 -4.12
C ALA A 467 1.67 -6.21 -3.87
N LEU A 468 1.98 -5.24 -4.75
CA LEU A 468 1.45 -3.88 -4.71
C LEU A 468 -0.08 -3.85 -4.80
N ALA A 469 -0.64 -4.64 -5.73
CA ALA A 469 -2.08 -4.73 -5.91
C ALA A 469 -2.77 -5.38 -4.70
N LEU A 470 -2.15 -6.40 -4.09
CA LEU A 470 -2.67 -7.05 -2.90
C LEU A 470 -2.60 -6.11 -1.69
N MET A 471 -1.46 -5.45 -1.47
CA MET A 471 -1.24 -4.47 -0.40
C MET A 471 -2.35 -3.41 -0.40
N HIS A 472 -2.54 -2.69 -1.51
CA HIS A 472 -3.57 -1.67 -1.57
C HIS A 472 -5.00 -2.22 -1.47
N SER A 473 -5.28 -3.43 -1.98
CA SER A 473 -6.60 -4.03 -1.81
C SER A 473 -6.90 -4.37 -0.34
N MET A 474 -5.90 -4.81 0.42
CA MET A 474 -6.05 -5.11 1.84
C MET A 474 -6.16 -3.81 2.66
N GLU A 475 -5.38 -2.78 2.34
CA GLU A 475 -5.50 -1.45 2.95
C GLU A 475 -6.93 -0.91 2.79
N VAL A 476 -7.49 -0.96 1.58
CA VAL A 476 -8.87 -0.51 1.32
C VAL A 476 -9.89 -1.40 2.02
N LYS A 477 -9.66 -2.72 2.07
CA LYS A 477 -10.54 -3.64 2.80
C LYS A 477 -10.61 -3.25 4.28
N VAL A 478 -9.47 -2.94 4.91
CA VAL A 478 -9.45 -2.45 6.29
C VAL A 478 -10.19 -1.13 6.40
N GLU A 479 -9.92 -0.15 5.53
CA GLU A 479 -10.62 1.15 5.58
C GLU A 479 -12.14 1.01 5.47
N CYS A 480 -12.63 0.05 4.67
CA CYS A 480 -14.07 -0.23 4.56
C CYS A 480 -14.66 -0.97 5.76
N GLU A 481 -13.90 -1.83 6.44
CA GLU A 481 -14.36 -2.60 7.62
C GLU A 481 -14.17 -1.85 8.95
N PHE A 482 -13.27 -0.86 8.98
CA PHE A 482 -12.83 -0.25 10.22
C PHE A 482 -13.95 0.62 10.82
N PRO A 483 -14.38 0.35 12.06
CA PRO A 483 -15.54 1.04 12.67
C PRO A 483 -15.30 2.53 12.89
N GLY A 484 -14.03 2.95 12.95
CA GLY A 484 -13.61 4.33 13.09
C GLY A 484 -13.28 5.05 11.78
N VAL A 485 -13.70 4.53 10.62
CA VAL A 485 -13.49 5.23 9.33
C VAL A 485 -14.70 6.05 8.92
N SER A 486 -14.46 7.32 8.55
CA SER A 486 -15.50 8.25 8.09
C SER A 486 -16.05 7.82 6.73
N TYR A 487 -17.30 8.17 6.43
CA TYR A 487 -17.77 8.24 5.05
C TYR A 487 -16.83 9.18 4.26
N GLY A 488 -16.30 8.71 3.12
CA GLY A 488 -15.37 9.46 2.29
C GLY A 488 -13.91 9.03 2.47
N ILE A 489 -13.56 7.86 1.93
CA ILE A 489 -12.16 7.42 1.86
C ILE A 489 -11.42 8.28 0.83
N ILE A 490 -10.22 8.77 1.17
CA ILE A 490 -9.45 9.67 0.30
C ILE A 490 -8.78 8.88 -0.85
N VAL A 491 -9.56 8.53 -1.88
CA VAL A 491 -9.09 7.75 -3.04
C VAL A 491 -8.01 8.49 -3.85
N ALA A 492 -8.07 9.82 -3.91
CA ALA A 492 -7.15 10.61 -4.74
C ALA A 492 -5.68 10.46 -4.32
N GLU A 493 -5.39 10.43 -3.02
CA GLU A 493 -4.03 10.27 -2.49
C GLU A 493 -3.50 8.86 -2.77
N ARG A 494 -4.35 7.84 -2.62
CA ARG A 494 -4.06 6.45 -2.99
C ARG A 494 -3.75 6.30 -4.48
N LEU A 495 -4.54 6.90 -5.36
CA LEU A 495 -4.29 6.87 -6.81
C LEU A 495 -2.96 7.55 -7.19
N LYS A 496 -2.62 8.66 -6.52
CA LYS A 496 -1.33 9.34 -6.71
C LYS A 496 -0.16 8.47 -6.26
N GLU A 497 -0.30 7.74 -5.16
CA GLU A 497 0.73 6.80 -4.73
C GLU A 497 0.90 5.64 -5.71
N ILE A 498 -0.18 5.03 -6.18
CA ILE A 498 -0.13 3.95 -7.18
C ILE A 498 0.59 4.42 -8.45
N GLU A 499 0.34 5.67 -8.86
CA GLU A 499 1.05 6.29 -9.98
C GLU A 499 2.56 6.42 -9.70
N ASN A 500 2.94 6.90 -8.52
CA ASN A 500 4.35 7.00 -8.11
C ASN A 500 5.04 5.62 -8.02
N GLU A 501 4.39 4.61 -7.44
CA GLU A 501 4.95 3.25 -7.32
C GLU A 501 5.05 2.57 -8.69
N SER A 502 4.06 2.76 -9.57
CA SER A 502 4.12 2.24 -10.95
C SER A 502 5.28 2.86 -11.75
N GLU A 503 5.58 4.15 -11.53
CA GLU A 503 6.72 4.83 -12.13
C GLU A 503 8.04 4.20 -11.66
N LYS A 504 8.18 3.93 -10.34
CA LYS A 504 9.37 3.26 -9.78
C LYS A 504 9.56 1.88 -10.40
N LEU A 505 8.51 1.06 -10.47
CA LEU A 505 8.58 -0.28 -11.05
C LEU A 505 8.93 -0.27 -12.54
N SER A 506 8.45 0.73 -13.28
CA SER A 506 8.71 0.85 -14.72
C SER A 506 10.20 1.05 -15.05
N ARG A 507 11.02 1.47 -14.07
CA ARG A 507 12.48 1.64 -14.24
C ARG A 507 13.22 0.32 -14.47
N TYR A 508 12.66 -0.78 -13.96
CA TYR A 508 13.20 -2.14 -14.13
C TYR A 508 12.75 -2.81 -15.44
N VAL A 509 11.97 -2.10 -16.25
CA VAL A 509 11.48 -2.55 -17.55
C VAL A 509 12.18 -1.76 -18.66
N ASP A 510 12.31 -2.38 -19.83
CA ASP A 510 12.90 -1.76 -21.01
C ASP A 510 12.22 -0.42 -21.35
N VAL A 511 13.03 0.56 -21.75
CA VAL A 511 12.58 1.95 -21.99
C VAL A 511 11.46 2.01 -23.02
N THR A 512 11.45 1.13 -24.02
CA THR A 512 10.43 1.14 -25.10
C THR A 512 9.06 0.68 -24.64
N THR A 513 8.99 -0.13 -23.58
CA THR A 513 7.73 -0.66 -23.02
C THR A 513 7.36 -0.03 -21.68
N ARG A 514 8.24 0.81 -21.13
CA ARG A 514 8.13 1.43 -19.80
C ARG A 514 6.78 2.11 -19.55
N GLU A 515 6.34 2.96 -20.47
CA GLU A 515 5.09 3.71 -20.26
C GLU A 515 3.86 2.79 -20.35
N SER A 516 3.84 1.85 -21.31
CA SER A 516 2.77 0.85 -21.39
C SER A 516 2.73 -0.03 -20.14
N TYR A 517 3.90 -0.46 -19.67
CA TYR A 517 4.03 -1.22 -18.43
C TYR A 517 3.47 -0.44 -17.24
N LYS A 518 3.89 0.83 -17.05
CA LYS A 518 3.38 1.73 -16.01
C LYS A 518 1.84 1.82 -16.02
N LEU A 519 1.24 2.11 -17.18
CA LEU A 519 -0.21 2.21 -17.33
C LEU A 519 -0.92 0.89 -17.00
N ASN A 520 -0.37 -0.25 -17.43
CA ASN A 520 -0.90 -1.58 -17.12
C ASN A 520 -0.83 -1.89 -15.61
N VAL A 521 0.26 -1.53 -14.93
CA VAL A 521 0.39 -1.68 -13.48
C VAL A 521 -0.70 -0.88 -12.76
N GLN A 522 -0.87 0.40 -13.11
CA GLN A 522 -1.91 1.25 -12.51
C GLN A 522 -3.30 0.65 -12.72
N ALA A 523 -3.63 0.26 -13.97
CA ALA A 523 -4.93 -0.32 -14.29
C ALA A 523 -5.21 -1.61 -13.49
N ARG A 524 -4.20 -2.48 -13.35
CA ARG A 524 -4.32 -3.74 -12.60
C ARG A 524 -4.56 -3.49 -11.10
N VAL A 525 -3.80 -2.59 -10.48
CA VAL A 525 -3.95 -2.25 -9.06
C VAL A 525 -5.31 -1.59 -8.80
N ILE A 526 -5.69 -0.60 -9.61
CA ILE A 526 -6.97 0.12 -9.48
C ILE A 526 -8.15 -0.83 -9.66
N THR A 527 -8.06 -1.78 -10.60
CA THR A 527 -9.12 -2.79 -10.80
C THR A 527 -9.32 -3.64 -9.54
N LYS A 528 -8.25 -4.04 -8.83
CA LYS A 528 -8.39 -4.79 -7.57
C LYS A 528 -9.04 -3.94 -6.48
N ILE A 529 -8.62 -2.69 -6.31
CA ILE A 529 -9.19 -1.76 -5.33
C ILE A 529 -10.67 -1.49 -5.60
N MET A 530 -11.03 -1.23 -6.85
CA MET A 530 -12.41 -0.98 -7.28
C MET A 530 -13.33 -2.15 -6.92
N ARG A 531 -12.86 -3.40 -7.05
CA ARG A 531 -13.63 -4.58 -6.62
C ARG A 531 -13.91 -4.55 -5.12
N VAL A 532 -12.92 -4.20 -4.30
CA VAL A 532 -13.12 -4.06 -2.85
C VAL A 532 -14.16 -2.97 -2.56
N PHE A 533 -14.04 -1.78 -3.16
CA PHE A 533 -15.07 -0.73 -2.95
C PHE A 533 -16.48 -1.20 -3.34
N ASN A 534 -16.61 -1.90 -4.47
CA ASN A 534 -17.89 -2.48 -4.88
C ASN A 534 -18.42 -3.51 -3.87
N ASP A 535 -17.57 -4.40 -3.35
CA ASP A 535 -17.95 -5.43 -2.37
C ASP A 535 -18.47 -4.81 -1.06
N TYR A 536 -17.93 -3.64 -0.65
CA TYR A 536 -18.37 -2.87 0.52
C TYR A 536 -19.38 -1.75 0.20
N LYS A 537 -19.89 -1.68 -1.04
CA LYS A 537 -20.88 -0.69 -1.50
C LYS A 537 -20.42 0.78 -1.33
N GLN A 538 -19.12 1.03 -1.43
CA GLN A 538 -18.52 2.38 -1.44
C GLN A 538 -18.56 2.94 -2.86
N PHE A 539 -19.77 3.31 -3.32
CA PHE A 539 -20.02 3.63 -4.73
C PHE A 539 -19.30 4.88 -5.21
N ASP A 540 -19.17 5.92 -4.38
CA ASP A 540 -18.51 7.16 -4.78
C ASP A 540 -17.02 6.93 -5.04
N GLU A 541 -16.35 6.21 -4.15
CA GLU A 541 -14.97 5.77 -4.27
C GLU A 541 -14.76 4.86 -5.50
N GLU A 542 -15.67 3.89 -5.71
CA GLU A 542 -15.67 3.03 -6.89
C GLU A 542 -15.74 3.84 -8.19
N GLN A 543 -16.62 4.85 -8.25
CA GLN A 543 -16.76 5.71 -9.44
C GLN A 543 -15.49 6.52 -9.72
N ILE A 544 -14.79 7.00 -8.68
CA ILE A 544 -13.50 7.68 -8.83
C ILE A 544 -12.47 6.71 -9.45
N CYS A 545 -12.38 5.48 -8.95
CA CYS A 545 -11.51 4.45 -9.51
C CYS A 545 -11.86 4.12 -10.97
N LEU A 546 -13.14 3.95 -11.28
CA LEU A 546 -13.64 3.66 -12.63
C LEU A 546 -13.29 4.78 -13.61
N ALA A 547 -13.42 6.05 -13.19
CA ALA A 547 -13.06 7.20 -14.01
C ALA A 547 -11.55 7.23 -14.33
N LYS A 548 -10.68 6.96 -13.36
CA LYS A 548 -9.23 6.82 -13.59
C LYS A 548 -8.95 5.62 -14.50
N LEU A 549 -9.59 4.46 -14.30
CA LEU A 549 -9.39 3.26 -15.12
C LEU A 549 -9.74 3.49 -16.59
N ARG A 550 -10.85 4.18 -16.89
CA ARG A 550 -11.21 4.58 -18.26
C ARG A 550 -10.14 5.46 -18.91
N THR A 551 -9.56 6.37 -18.14
CA THR A 551 -8.47 7.24 -18.62
C THR A 551 -7.23 6.41 -18.97
N LEU A 552 -6.85 5.45 -18.13
CA LEU A 552 -5.71 4.57 -18.36
C LEU A 552 -5.91 3.66 -19.58
N HIS A 553 -7.09 3.07 -19.73
CA HIS A 553 -7.41 2.26 -20.91
C HIS A 553 -7.36 3.10 -22.20
N SER A 554 -7.90 4.32 -22.16
CA SER A 554 -7.82 5.23 -23.32
C SER A 554 -6.37 5.55 -23.68
N GLN A 555 -5.49 5.75 -22.68
CA GLN A 555 -4.06 5.98 -22.91
C GLN A 555 -3.36 4.74 -23.50
N LEU A 556 -3.65 3.55 -22.99
CA LEU A 556 -3.12 2.28 -23.52
C LEU A 556 -3.58 2.04 -24.96
N ASP A 557 -4.84 2.32 -25.27
CA ASP A 557 -5.38 2.18 -26.62
C ASP A 557 -4.77 3.20 -27.58
N LEU A 558 -4.55 4.44 -27.12
CA LEU A 558 -3.83 5.45 -27.89
C LEU A 558 -2.40 4.99 -28.20
N GLN A 559 -1.66 4.45 -27.22
CA GLN A 559 -0.30 3.93 -27.45
C GLN A 559 -0.29 2.80 -28.49
N LYS A 560 -1.24 1.86 -28.40
CA LYS A 560 -1.39 0.79 -29.39
C LYS A 560 -1.71 1.36 -30.77
N SER A 561 -2.56 2.38 -30.85
CA SER A 561 -2.97 3.01 -32.12
C SER A 561 -1.82 3.76 -32.80
N VAL A 562 -0.94 4.42 -32.04
CA VAL A 562 0.22 5.16 -32.58
C VAL A 562 1.23 4.21 -33.22
N THR A 563 1.43 3.03 -32.62
CA THR A 563 2.25 1.97 -33.21
C THR A 563 1.52 1.17 -34.30
N GLY A 564 0.21 1.38 -34.40
CA GLY A 564 -0.66 0.65 -35.31
C GLY A 564 -0.66 1.23 -36.73
N PRO A 565 -1.28 0.53 -37.68
CA PRO A 565 -1.40 0.99 -39.04
C PRO A 565 -2.31 2.24 -39.12
N LEU A 566 -1.87 3.25 -39.89
CA LEU A 566 -2.48 4.59 -40.04
C LEU A 566 -4.00 4.60 -40.30
N HIS A 567 -4.58 3.50 -40.78
CA HIS A 567 -6.02 3.41 -41.06
C HIS A 567 -6.91 3.45 -39.81
N LEU A 568 -6.37 3.28 -38.59
CA LEU A 568 -7.14 3.36 -37.34
C LEU A 568 -7.29 4.79 -36.78
N LEU A 569 -6.64 5.78 -37.41
CA LEU A 569 -6.64 7.17 -36.95
C LEU A 569 -8.05 7.81 -36.87
N PRO A 570 -8.97 7.62 -37.84
CA PRO A 570 -10.32 8.20 -37.77
C PRO A 570 -11.13 7.68 -36.57
N LEU A 571 -11.02 6.37 -36.29
CA LEU A 571 -11.70 5.77 -35.14
C LEU A 571 -11.17 6.35 -33.83
N THR A 572 -9.87 6.59 -33.76
CA THR A 572 -9.20 7.17 -32.59
C THR A 572 -9.69 8.60 -32.31
N ILE A 573 -9.90 9.42 -33.35
CA ILE A 573 -10.49 10.76 -33.21
C ILE A 573 -11.92 10.66 -32.67
N ILE A 574 -12.73 9.75 -33.21
CA ILE A 574 -14.11 9.55 -32.75
C ILE A 574 -14.11 9.15 -31.27
N VAL A 575 -13.35 8.12 -30.88
CA VAL A 575 -13.29 7.66 -29.48
C VAL A 575 -12.82 8.77 -28.54
N THR A 576 -11.80 9.54 -28.95
CA THR A 576 -11.32 10.70 -28.17
C THR A 576 -12.41 11.74 -27.99
N TYR A 577 -13.18 12.01 -29.04
CA TYR A 577 -14.32 12.91 -29.00
C TYR A 577 -15.42 12.42 -28.03
N ILE A 578 -15.79 11.13 -28.09
CA ILE A 578 -16.74 10.53 -27.14
C ILE A 578 -16.25 10.71 -25.69
N ASN A 579 -14.96 10.43 -25.46
CA ASN A 579 -14.36 10.53 -24.14
C ASN A 579 -14.40 11.97 -23.61
N ILE A 580 -14.17 12.98 -24.44
CA ILE A 580 -14.27 14.40 -24.06
C ILE A 580 -15.71 14.73 -23.63
N LEU A 581 -16.72 14.29 -24.40
CA LEU A 581 -18.12 14.54 -24.09
C LEU A 581 -18.59 13.84 -22.80
N LEU A 582 -18.07 12.65 -22.51
CA LEU A 582 -18.40 11.89 -21.31
C LEU A 582 -17.65 12.38 -20.06
N LYS A 583 -16.50 13.04 -20.22
CA LYS A 583 -15.65 13.47 -19.10
C LYS A 583 -16.28 14.58 -18.25
N ASN A 584 -17.00 15.51 -18.87
CA ASN A 584 -17.61 16.63 -18.16
C ASN A 584 -18.93 17.05 -18.86
N PRO A 585 -20.06 17.13 -18.15
CA PRO A 585 -21.32 17.58 -18.75
C PRO A 585 -21.23 18.99 -19.35
N TYR A 586 -20.35 19.86 -18.87
CA TYR A 586 -20.12 21.18 -19.47
C TYR A 586 -19.51 21.09 -20.87
N TYR A 587 -18.60 20.13 -21.13
CA TYR A 587 -18.10 19.90 -22.48
C TYR A 587 -19.21 19.41 -23.40
N PHE A 588 -20.08 18.53 -22.90
CA PHE A 588 -21.24 18.07 -23.66
C PHE A 588 -22.14 19.25 -24.07
N VAL A 589 -22.55 20.10 -23.11
CA VAL A 589 -23.37 21.28 -23.40
C VAL A 589 -22.66 22.22 -24.39
N PHE A 590 -21.36 22.45 -24.19
CA PHE A 590 -20.55 23.26 -25.10
C PHE A 590 -20.57 22.72 -26.54
N PHE A 591 -20.33 21.42 -26.74
CA PHE A 591 -20.31 20.82 -28.08
C PHE A 591 -21.71 20.76 -28.71
N VAL A 592 -22.77 20.54 -27.92
CA VAL A 592 -24.17 20.62 -28.40
C VAL A 592 -24.52 22.01 -28.89
N LEU A 593 -23.96 23.07 -28.32
CA LEU A 593 -24.14 24.44 -28.81
C LEU A 593 -23.20 24.77 -29.98
N LEU A 594 -21.97 24.26 -29.95
CA LEU A 594 -20.93 24.52 -30.95
C LEU A 594 -21.29 23.95 -32.32
N TRP A 595 -21.76 22.70 -32.39
CA TRP A 595 -22.03 22.05 -33.67
C TRP A 595 -23.14 22.71 -34.50
N PRO A 596 -24.33 23.01 -33.95
CA PRO A 596 -25.35 23.79 -34.66
C PRO A 596 -24.84 25.18 -35.08
N THR A 597 -23.97 25.81 -34.28
CA THR A 597 -23.37 27.10 -34.63
C THR A 597 -22.45 26.98 -35.84
N ILE A 598 -21.54 25.99 -35.85
CA ILE A 598 -20.65 25.73 -37.00
C ILE A 598 -21.47 25.39 -38.25
N LEU A 599 -22.50 24.56 -38.11
CA LEU A 599 -23.39 24.18 -39.22
C LEU A 599 -24.19 25.37 -39.74
N GLY A 600 -24.69 26.24 -38.87
CA GLY A 600 -25.44 27.44 -39.26
C GLY A 600 -24.57 28.45 -39.99
N LEU A 601 -23.34 28.67 -39.52
CA LEU A 601 -22.35 29.49 -40.23
C LEU A 601 -21.98 28.89 -41.59
N TYR A 602 -21.83 27.57 -41.66
CA TYR A 602 -21.58 26.86 -42.91
C TYR A 602 -22.76 27.01 -43.89
N TYR A 603 -24.01 26.83 -43.46
CA TYR A 603 -25.19 27.00 -44.32
C TYR A 603 -25.41 28.45 -44.76
N TYR A 604 -25.10 29.42 -43.89
CA TYR A 604 -25.09 30.84 -44.24
C TYR A 604 -24.07 31.14 -45.34
N HIS A 605 -22.84 30.65 -45.21
CA HIS A 605 -21.79 30.88 -46.20
C HIS A 605 -22.09 30.20 -47.55
N MET A 606 -22.73 29.03 -47.51
CA MET A 606 -23.20 28.32 -48.71
C MET A 606 -24.49 28.93 -49.31
N ASN A 607 -24.99 30.01 -48.71
CA ASN A 607 -26.17 30.75 -49.15
C ASN A 607 -27.44 29.89 -49.26
N VAL A 608 -27.60 28.91 -48.34
CA VAL A 608 -28.73 27.97 -48.34
C VAL A 608 -30.05 28.69 -48.06
N CYS A 609 -30.03 29.66 -47.14
CA CYS A 609 -31.19 30.46 -46.73
C CYS A 609 -31.13 31.90 -47.26
N LYS A 610 -30.72 32.10 -48.52
CA LYS A 610 -30.66 33.42 -49.18
C LYS A 610 -29.89 34.51 -48.39
N GLY A 611 -28.92 34.12 -47.58
CA GLY A 611 -28.07 35.03 -46.82
C GLY A 611 -28.69 35.52 -45.51
N ASP A 612 -29.73 34.88 -44.98
CA ASP A 612 -30.17 35.12 -43.61
C ASP A 612 -29.43 34.18 -42.64
N LEU A 613 -28.64 34.77 -41.74
CA LEU A 613 -27.90 34.05 -40.71
C LEU A 613 -28.85 33.37 -39.72
N PHE A 614 -29.95 34.02 -39.34
CA PHE A 614 -30.88 33.49 -38.34
C PHE A 614 -31.63 32.27 -38.88
N GLU A 615 -32.14 32.34 -40.12
CA GLU A 615 -32.75 31.20 -40.78
C GLU A 615 -31.75 30.04 -40.94
N SER A 616 -30.49 30.34 -41.29
CA SER A 616 -29.43 29.33 -41.42
C SER A 616 -29.12 28.62 -40.09
N MET A 617 -29.09 29.38 -38.98
CA MET A 617 -28.89 28.85 -37.63
C MET A 617 -30.07 27.99 -37.18
N PHE A 618 -31.31 28.45 -37.43
CA PHE A 618 -32.52 27.69 -37.12
C PHE A 618 -32.59 26.39 -37.91
N LEU A 619 -32.24 26.43 -39.20
CA LEU A 619 -32.13 25.24 -40.06
C LEU A 619 -31.08 24.26 -39.51
N ALA A 620 -29.92 24.75 -39.07
CA ALA A 620 -28.87 23.92 -38.48
C ALA A 620 -29.32 23.23 -37.19
N VAL A 621 -30.02 23.94 -36.30
CA VAL A 621 -30.60 23.34 -35.08
C VAL A 621 -31.60 22.26 -35.43
N ASN A 622 -32.55 22.52 -36.33
CA ASN A 622 -33.57 21.54 -36.74
C ASN A 622 -32.94 20.28 -37.36
N ILE A 623 -31.93 20.45 -38.22
CA ILE A 623 -31.21 19.32 -38.82
C ILE A 623 -30.46 18.54 -37.74
N PHE A 624 -29.78 19.21 -36.81
CA PHE A 624 -29.05 18.58 -35.73
C PHE A 624 -30.00 17.84 -34.76
N THR A 625 -31.20 18.35 -34.50
CA THR A 625 -32.21 17.63 -33.69
C THR A 625 -32.94 16.52 -34.46
N ALA A 626 -32.48 16.20 -35.67
CA ALA A 626 -33.09 15.21 -36.58
C ALA A 626 -34.56 15.51 -36.93
N ALA A 627 -35.00 16.77 -36.85
CA ALA A 627 -36.33 17.15 -37.28
C ALA A 627 -36.47 16.97 -38.81
N PRO A 628 -37.65 16.55 -39.32
CA PRO A 628 -37.92 16.55 -40.75
C PRO A 628 -37.83 17.98 -41.27
N VAL A 629 -37.00 18.19 -42.29
CA VAL A 629 -36.86 19.49 -42.96
C VAL A 629 -38.02 19.57 -43.96
N THR A 630 -39.04 20.36 -43.66
CA THR A 630 -40.32 20.24 -44.36
C THR A 630 -40.37 20.90 -45.74
N ASP A 631 -39.68 22.01 -46.03
CA ASP A 631 -39.99 22.76 -47.28
C ASP A 631 -38.83 23.54 -47.90
N CYS A 632 -37.59 23.09 -47.72
CA CYS A 632 -36.47 23.79 -48.34
C CYS A 632 -36.36 23.35 -49.82
N ASN A 633 -36.53 24.29 -50.77
CA ASN A 633 -36.26 24.14 -52.22
C ASN A 633 -34.75 23.92 -52.52
N VAL A 634 -34.08 23.06 -51.75
CA VAL A 634 -32.64 22.72 -51.85
C VAL A 634 -32.32 21.98 -53.15
N TYR A 635 -33.35 21.47 -53.85
CA TYR A 635 -33.22 20.58 -55.01
C TYR A 635 -32.69 21.25 -56.29
N ALA A 636 -32.53 22.58 -56.34
CA ALA A 636 -32.15 23.30 -57.56
C ALA A 636 -30.65 23.63 -57.70
N ASN A 637 -29.81 23.35 -56.69
CA ASN A 637 -28.42 23.84 -56.66
C ASN A 637 -27.40 22.73 -57.04
N PRO A 638 -26.45 22.90 -57.98
CA PRO A 638 -25.46 21.86 -58.33
C PRO A 638 -24.58 21.38 -57.15
N LEU A 639 -24.51 22.13 -56.05
CA LEU A 639 -23.88 21.74 -54.78
C LEU A 639 -24.70 20.74 -53.94
N PHE A 640 -25.83 20.26 -54.47
CA PHE A 640 -26.82 19.43 -53.79
C PHE A 640 -26.24 18.15 -53.18
N THR A 641 -25.32 17.47 -53.87
CA THR A 641 -24.73 16.22 -53.37
C THR A 641 -23.92 16.48 -52.09
N HIS A 642 -23.14 17.56 -52.04
CA HIS A 642 -22.35 17.92 -50.86
C HIS A 642 -23.25 18.33 -49.69
N LEU A 643 -24.27 19.17 -49.94
CA LEU A 643 -25.23 19.60 -48.92
C LEU A 643 -26.01 18.43 -48.32
N LYS A 644 -26.38 17.43 -49.14
CA LYS A 644 -27.01 16.19 -48.67
C LYS A 644 -26.09 15.43 -47.71
N THR A 645 -24.84 15.21 -48.10
CA THR A 645 -23.87 14.49 -47.26
C THR A 645 -23.65 15.21 -45.93
N VAL A 646 -23.46 16.54 -45.93
CA VAL A 646 -23.31 17.34 -44.70
C VAL A 646 -24.56 17.24 -43.83
N THR A 647 -25.76 17.30 -44.42
CA THR A 647 -27.03 17.19 -43.68
C THR A 647 -27.20 15.80 -43.04
N VAL A 648 -26.82 14.74 -43.74
CA VAL A 648 -26.84 13.37 -43.18
C VAL A 648 -25.86 13.24 -42.02
N ILE A 649 -24.62 13.74 -42.18
CA ILE A 649 -23.62 13.73 -41.12
C ILE A 649 -24.10 14.55 -39.91
N ALA A 650 -24.68 15.72 -40.12
CA ALA A 650 -25.23 16.56 -39.05
C ALA A 650 -26.34 15.85 -38.25
N LYS A 651 -27.24 15.12 -38.94
CA LYS A 651 -28.28 14.31 -38.29
C LYS A 651 -27.68 13.16 -37.48
N LEU A 652 -26.71 12.44 -38.03
CA LEU A 652 -26.01 11.36 -37.32
C LEU A 652 -25.29 11.89 -36.08
N LEU A 653 -24.64 13.04 -36.22
CA LEU A 653 -23.94 13.71 -35.11
C LEU A 653 -24.93 14.15 -34.03
N GLY A 654 -26.08 14.70 -34.40
CA GLY A 654 -27.15 15.05 -33.48
C GLY A 654 -27.71 13.85 -32.70
N LEU A 655 -28.03 12.77 -33.42
CA LEU A 655 -28.49 11.51 -32.81
C LEU A 655 -27.43 10.93 -31.86
N PHE A 656 -26.17 11.01 -32.25
CA PHE A 656 -25.05 10.59 -31.40
C PHE A 656 -24.99 11.38 -30.09
N HIS A 657 -25.10 12.72 -30.14
CA HIS A 657 -25.14 13.56 -28.93
C HIS A 657 -26.36 13.27 -28.06
N LEU A 658 -27.51 13.00 -28.67
CA LEU A 658 -28.70 12.59 -27.93
C LEU A 658 -28.47 11.27 -27.17
N GLY A 659 -27.79 10.29 -27.78
CA GLY A 659 -27.38 9.06 -27.09
C GLY A 659 -26.42 9.32 -25.92
N VAL A 660 -25.47 10.24 -26.08
CA VAL A 660 -24.57 10.67 -24.99
C VAL A 660 -25.36 11.36 -23.87
N LEU A 661 -26.34 12.20 -24.18
CA LEU A 661 -27.22 12.82 -23.19
C LEU A 661 -28.01 11.78 -22.39
N PHE A 662 -28.62 10.80 -23.07
CA PHE A 662 -29.33 9.73 -22.38
C PHE A 662 -28.40 8.93 -21.46
N SER A 663 -27.16 8.68 -21.90
CA SER A 663 -26.15 8.03 -21.07
C SER A 663 -25.81 8.86 -19.82
N HIS A 664 -25.69 10.19 -19.96
CA HIS A 664 -25.49 11.11 -18.82
C HIS A 664 -26.69 11.14 -17.88
N LEU A 665 -27.91 11.26 -18.41
CA LEU A 665 -29.14 11.26 -17.61
C LEU A 665 -29.32 9.93 -16.88
N TYR A 666 -29.08 8.80 -17.55
CA TYR A 666 -29.11 7.49 -16.92
C TYR A 666 -28.10 7.37 -15.79
N ASN A 667 -26.88 7.87 -15.98
CA ASN A 667 -25.87 7.91 -14.92
C ASN A 667 -26.28 8.81 -13.75
N ILE A 668 -26.94 9.94 -14.00
CA ILE A 668 -27.45 10.83 -12.95
C ILE A 668 -28.60 10.16 -12.18
N ILE A 669 -29.53 9.50 -12.89
CA ILE A 669 -30.69 8.84 -12.29
C ILE A 669 -30.24 7.63 -11.47
N ARG A 670 -29.33 6.80 -11.99
CA ARG A 670 -28.80 5.62 -11.27
C ARG A 670 -28.04 5.99 -9.99
N ARG A 671 -27.54 7.22 -9.88
CA ARG A 671 -26.84 7.73 -8.68
C ARG A 671 -27.79 8.21 -7.57
N ARG A 672 -29.08 8.41 -7.87
CA ARG A 672 -30.11 8.75 -6.90
C ARG A 672 -30.88 7.50 -6.51
#